data_AF-A0A1Y6BWY3-F1
#
_entry.id   AF-A0A1Y6BWY3-F1
#
_cell.length_a   1.000
_cell.length_b   1.000
_cell.length_c   1.000
_cell.angle_alpha   90.00
_cell.angle_beta   90.00
_cell.angle_gamma   90.00
#
_symmetry.space_group_name_H-M   'P 1'
#
loop_
_entity.id
_entity.type
_entity.pdbx_description
1 polymer ?
#
loop_
_entity_poly.entity_id
_entity_poly.type
_entity_poly.pdbx_seq_one_letter_code
_entity_poly.pdbx_strand_id
1 'polypeptide(L)'
;MASKDSKKGTIRASSTAEYFAKNLQQVGFSSPTKAVLTTLKEAVDNSLDACEENGILPEIRVTIDKKGRGSLRNTDQIMIRVEDNGPGIQQRDVAKVFGEYLASSKFGKGRCSRGQQGIGISAATTWAMQTTAKGVHVITKTAKQKLATSCRVQVDLKHNKGHIKDKKDVKWDRPHGTLVEFLIDGRVQMNGEAGILAFLRSNVLVNPHLTLSYQILDQKPVTIERVSEDVPRIPEAMAPHPHTMKLGEFLAHARLFGKISAYEWLKTAFSRVNEESIKLLKQAGVKKSLLDKSLHELKEADFKNLFIKIQDTELKPPSTKTVLSIGEEGLAKSILRLGDVDYFSVLTRKPTICDFKPVQIEVALARLSGKPGEGEETVQVLRFANRVPLQFDKASCAIVKGITSVNWKPYGLRQARGSLPYGPYIVAVSLVSPFIKFKNASKETVDASDELVEEIRRALMQAGQRLGRHLRREHKEAILENKIQHIESFAPILVEGLVRITESDESRKDRAHKGLLKILGRETREAEKDLEVAEDKLKKHLKSRRKRLGHVALMLEKDEALEASEKENGEAESGELDDSLEDSTQADRVKKKKSAKKKAAKAAKKRAEKKKAPKKAAKKKAAKKTAKKKAVKKKAAKKTAKKKAVKKKAAKKVSTSKKTAKKKAAKKKSTKAAKKTAKKRAIKNKSVKKKR
;
A
#
# COMPACT_ATOMS: atom_id res chain seq x y z
N MET A 1 -0.96 -65.25 -23.83
CA MET A 1 -2.39 -64.95 -23.62
C MET A 1 -2.51 -63.70 -22.76
N ALA A 2 -2.59 -62.51 -23.39
CA ALA A 2 -2.85 -61.26 -22.67
C ALA A 2 -4.35 -60.99 -22.74
N SER A 3 -5.04 -61.05 -21.60
CA SER A 3 -6.45 -60.73 -21.49
C SER A 3 -6.67 -59.26 -21.87
N LYS A 4 -7.42 -59.07 -22.96
CA LYS A 4 -8.07 -57.81 -23.31
C LYS A 4 -9.16 -57.53 -22.26
N ASP A 5 -8.77 -57.02 -21.11
CA ASP A 5 -9.74 -56.41 -20.20
C ASP A 5 -9.94 -54.95 -20.62
N SER A 6 -11.04 -54.74 -21.32
CA SER A 6 -11.60 -53.44 -21.65
C SER A 6 -11.70 -52.59 -20.39
N LYS A 7 -10.83 -51.58 -20.24
CA LYS A 7 -10.92 -50.60 -19.16
C LYS A 7 -12.22 -49.79 -19.29
N LYS A 8 -13.29 -50.30 -18.69
CA LYS A 8 -14.45 -49.49 -18.27
C LYS A 8 -13.90 -48.32 -17.46
N GLY A 9 -14.24 -47.10 -17.85
CA GLY A 9 -13.81 -45.88 -17.17
C GLY A 9 -14.32 -45.83 -15.73
N THR A 10 -13.57 -46.39 -14.79
CA THR A 10 -13.84 -46.25 -13.35
C THR A 10 -13.65 -44.80 -12.93
N ILE A 11 -14.69 -44.19 -12.36
CA ILE A 11 -14.62 -42.86 -11.73
C ILE A 11 -13.60 -42.94 -10.57
N ARG A 12 -12.54 -42.14 -10.62
CA ARG A 12 -11.52 -42.06 -9.56
C ARG A 12 -11.64 -40.74 -8.81
N ALA A 13 -11.69 -40.79 -7.48
CA ALA A 13 -11.59 -39.61 -6.62
C ALA A 13 -10.12 -39.26 -6.36
N SER A 14 -9.78 -37.98 -6.42
CA SER A 14 -8.45 -37.45 -6.13
C SER A 14 -8.49 -36.69 -4.81
N SER A 15 -7.47 -36.83 -3.99
CA SER A 15 -7.34 -36.00 -2.79
C SER A 15 -7.01 -34.55 -3.16
N THR A 16 -7.17 -33.62 -2.22
CA THR A 16 -6.75 -32.21 -2.37
C THR A 16 -5.24 -32.10 -2.61
N ALA A 17 -4.43 -32.86 -1.87
CA ALA A 17 -2.98 -32.89 -2.04
C ALA A 17 -2.59 -33.42 -3.43
N GLU A 18 -3.25 -34.48 -3.91
CA GLU A 18 -3.01 -35.02 -5.25
C GLU A 18 -3.40 -34.03 -6.35
N TYR A 19 -4.53 -33.32 -6.17
CA TYR A 19 -4.96 -32.29 -7.10
C TYR A 19 -3.92 -31.17 -7.20
N PHE A 20 -3.48 -30.62 -6.06
CA PHE A 20 -2.49 -29.54 -6.06
C PHE A 20 -1.12 -29.99 -6.53
N ALA A 21 -0.69 -31.21 -6.17
CA ALA A 21 0.57 -31.79 -6.65
C ALA A 21 0.62 -31.91 -8.18
N LYS A 22 -0.51 -32.20 -8.83
CA LYS A 22 -0.64 -32.22 -10.30
C LYS A 22 -0.79 -30.83 -10.91
N ASN A 23 -1.29 -29.85 -10.16
CA ASN A 23 -1.63 -28.51 -10.62
C ASN A 23 -0.83 -27.39 -9.92
N LEU A 24 0.43 -27.67 -9.55
CA LEU A 24 1.29 -26.75 -8.81
C LEU A 24 1.49 -25.38 -9.51
N GLN A 25 1.30 -25.33 -10.82
CA GLN A 25 1.30 -24.10 -11.61
C GLN A 25 0.25 -23.08 -11.12
N GLN A 26 -0.92 -23.52 -10.66
CA GLN A 26 -2.01 -22.65 -10.18
C GLN A 26 -1.65 -21.92 -8.88
N VAL A 27 -0.74 -22.51 -8.08
CA VAL A 27 -0.31 -21.99 -6.79
C VAL A 27 1.05 -21.28 -6.85
N GLY A 28 1.60 -21.09 -8.07
CA GLY A 28 2.80 -20.27 -8.29
C GLY A 28 4.04 -21.06 -8.73
N PHE A 29 3.99 -22.38 -8.82
CA PHE A 29 5.13 -23.21 -9.21
C PHE A 29 5.05 -23.57 -10.70
N SER A 30 5.00 -22.54 -11.56
CA SER A 30 4.89 -22.72 -13.01
C SER A 30 6.23 -22.74 -13.75
N SER A 31 7.29 -22.21 -13.14
CA SER A 31 8.65 -22.21 -13.70
C SER A 31 9.70 -22.34 -12.58
N PRO A 32 10.92 -22.83 -12.89
CA PRO A 32 11.98 -22.97 -11.89
C PRO A 32 12.34 -21.66 -11.17
N THR A 33 12.29 -20.53 -11.89
CA THR A 33 12.52 -19.21 -11.28
C THR A 33 11.39 -18.83 -10.33
N LYS A 34 10.14 -19.04 -10.75
CA LYS A 34 8.96 -18.71 -9.95
C LYS A 34 8.85 -19.60 -8.72
N ALA A 35 9.27 -20.86 -8.81
CA ALA A 35 9.30 -21.82 -7.71
C ALA A 35 10.21 -21.35 -6.56
N VAL A 36 11.42 -20.88 -6.87
CA VAL A 36 12.36 -20.31 -5.88
C VAL A 36 11.73 -19.10 -5.19
N LEU A 37 11.20 -18.16 -5.97
CA LEU A 37 10.63 -16.94 -5.41
C LEU A 37 9.37 -17.22 -4.58
N THR A 38 8.50 -18.12 -5.04
CA THR A 38 7.27 -18.50 -4.32
C THR A 38 7.61 -19.22 -3.02
N THR A 39 8.60 -20.12 -3.01
CA THR A 39 9.06 -20.81 -1.79
C THR A 39 9.58 -19.82 -0.76
N LEU A 40 10.45 -18.89 -1.18
CA LEU A 40 10.96 -17.83 -0.32
C LEU A 40 9.83 -16.94 0.21
N LYS A 41 8.92 -16.53 -0.67
CA LYS A 41 7.78 -15.69 -0.33
C LYS A 41 6.90 -16.33 0.74
N GLU A 42 6.48 -17.57 0.55
CA GLU A 42 5.59 -18.25 1.48
C GLU A 42 6.27 -18.51 2.84
N ALA A 43 7.58 -18.76 2.85
CA ALA A 43 8.33 -18.89 4.10
C ALA A 43 8.41 -17.55 4.86
N VAL A 44 8.84 -16.47 4.20
CA VAL A 44 8.96 -15.12 4.80
C VAL A 44 7.60 -14.58 5.26
N ASP A 45 6.55 -14.75 4.46
CA ASP A 45 5.20 -14.29 4.81
C ASP A 45 4.66 -15.01 6.06
N ASN A 46 4.95 -16.30 6.21
CA ASN A 46 4.56 -17.07 7.39
C ASN A 46 5.34 -16.67 8.64
N SER A 47 6.65 -16.44 8.51
CA SER A 47 7.50 -15.93 9.60
C SER A 47 7.03 -14.56 10.09
N LEU A 48 6.71 -13.64 9.18
CA LEU A 48 6.17 -12.31 9.51
C LEU A 48 4.82 -12.41 10.25
N ASP A 49 3.89 -13.20 9.72
CA ASP A 49 2.59 -13.39 10.36
C ASP A 49 2.76 -14.03 11.77
N ALA A 50 3.67 -14.99 11.93
CA ALA A 50 3.91 -15.66 13.21
C ALA A 50 4.45 -14.68 14.28
N CYS A 51 5.36 -13.78 13.89
CA CYS A 51 5.90 -12.76 14.79
C CYS A 51 4.83 -11.73 15.17
N GLU A 52 4.13 -11.18 14.18
CA GLU A 52 3.15 -10.11 14.40
C GLU A 52 1.92 -10.57 15.21
N GLU A 53 1.46 -11.81 14.99
CA GLU A 53 0.34 -12.39 15.77
C GLU A 53 0.69 -12.56 17.26
N ASN A 54 1.97 -12.62 17.60
CA ASN A 54 2.46 -12.78 18.97
C ASN A 54 3.09 -11.50 19.54
N GLY A 55 2.99 -10.37 18.84
CA GLY A 55 3.57 -9.10 19.29
C GLY A 55 5.10 -9.08 19.31
N ILE A 56 5.75 -9.96 18.55
CA ILE A 56 7.20 -10.07 18.45
C ILE A 56 7.68 -9.22 17.27
N LEU A 57 8.76 -8.46 17.46
CA LEU A 57 9.41 -7.73 16.37
C LEU A 57 10.19 -8.71 15.50
N PRO A 58 9.87 -8.82 14.20
CA PRO A 58 10.42 -9.86 13.35
C PRO A 58 11.90 -9.62 13.01
N GLU A 59 12.70 -10.65 13.29
CA GLU A 59 14.08 -10.79 12.82
C GLU A 59 14.14 -12.03 11.95
N ILE A 60 14.25 -11.81 10.64
CA ILE A 60 14.24 -12.90 9.67
C ILE A 60 15.61 -12.98 9.01
N ARG A 61 16.18 -14.19 8.99
CA ARG A 61 17.40 -14.50 8.27
C ARG A 61 17.08 -15.39 7.08
N VAL A 62 17.51 -14.99 5.90
CA VAL A 62 17.33 -15.72 4.63
C VAL A 62 18.68 -16.15 4.09
N THR A 63 18.82 -17.41 3.70
CA THR A 63 20.02 -17.90 3.02
C THR A 63 19.62 -18.70 1.80
N ILE A 64 20.22 -18.42 0.65
CA ILE A 64 19.94 -19.12 -0.61
C ILE A 64 21.26 -19.62 -1.19
N ASP A 65 21.49 -20.93 -1.19
CA ASP A 65 22.72 -21.53 -1.71
C ASP A 65 22.44 -22.38 -2.95
N LYS A 66 23.43 -22.46 -3.85
CA LYS A 66 23.46 -23.49 -4.91
C LYS A 66 24.23 -24.71 -4.39
N LYS A 67 23.58 -25.87 -4.31
CA LYS A 67 24.18 -27.13 -3.82
C LYS A 67 24.69 -28.04 -4.94
N GLY A 68 24.28 -27.80 -6.18
CA GLY A 68 24.72 -28.59 -7.33
C GLY A 68 23.80 -28.43 -8.52
N ARG A 69 23.91 -29.37 -9.47
CA ARG A 69 23.05 -29.45 -10.65
C ARG A 69 21.68 -30.04 -10.28
N GLY A 70 20.61 -29.46 -10.83
CA GLY A 70 19.24 -29.95 -10.67
C GLY A 70 18.97 -31.24 -11.44
N SER A 71 17.88 -31.92 -11.10
CA SER A 71 17.35 -33.08 -11.84
C SER A 71 16.65 -32.70 -13.15
N LEU A 72 16.09 -31.49 -13.23
CA LEU A 72 15.42 -30.97 -14.42
C LEU A 72 16.40 -30.28 -15.40
N ARG A 73 16.00 -30.16 -16.67
CA ARG A 73 16.82 -29.47 -17.68
C ARG A 73 16.96 -27.99 -17.34
N ASN A 74 18.18 -27.48 -17.36
CA ASN A 74 18.53 -26.08 -17.07
C ASN A 74 18.08 -25.58 -15.68
N THR A 75 18.10 -26.46 -14.67
CA THR A 75 17.89 -26.13 -13.25
C THR A 75 19.10 -26.47 -12.39
N ASP A 76 19.18 -25.83 -11.25
CA ASP A 76 20.15 -26.08 -10.20
C ASP A 76 19.44 -26.57 -8.94
N GLN A 77 20.13 -27.31 -8.08
CA GLN A 77 19.65 -27.60 -6.74
C GLN A 77 19.89 -26.38 -5.85
N ILE A 78 18.80 -25.72 -5.47
CA ILE A 78 18.81 -24.51 -4.66
C ILE A 78 18.33 -24.86 -3.26
N MET A 79 19.14 -24.52 -2.25
CA MET A 79 18.78 -24.60 -0.85
C MET A 79 18.27 -23.22 -0.39
N ILE A 80 17.02 -23.16 0.06
CA ILE A 80 16.41 -21.94 0.61
C ILE A 80 16.20 -22.16 2.11
N ARG A 81 16.83 -21.33 2.93
CA ARG A 81 16.72 -21.34 4.38
C ARG A 81 16.07 -20.05 4.85
N VAL A 82 15.05 -20.16 5.69
CA VAL A 82 14.42 -19.01 6.34
C VAL A 82 14.34 -19.30 7.83
N GLU A 83 15.00 -18.48 8.63
CA GLU A 83 15.00 -18.53 10.08
C GLU A 83 14.27 -17.30 10.63
N ASP A 84 13.40 -17.51 11.61
CA ASP A 84 12.71 -16.44 12.33
C ASP A 84 12.87 -16.54 13.85
N ASN A 85 12.63 -15.40 14.51
CA ASN A 85 12.53 -15.29 15.97
C ASN A 85 11.07 -15.39 16.46
N GLY A 86 10.18 -16.03 15.70
CA GLY A 86 8.77 -16.19 16.07
C GLY A 86 8.57 -17.11 17.28
N PRO A 87 7.32 -17.39 17.68
CA PRO A 87 7.01 -18.19 18.88
C PRO A 87 7.40 -19.67 18.79
N GLY A 88 7.83 -20.14 17.62
CA GLY A 88 7.97 -21.57 17.30
C GLY A 88 6.63 -22.24 16.99
N ILE A 89 6.70 -23.48 16.52
CA ILE A 89 5.56 -24.32 16.18
C ILE A 89 5.55 -25.51 17.15
N GLN A 90 4.38 -25.82 17.72
CA GLN A 90 4.26 -27.02 18.55
C GLN A 90 4.48 -28.26 17.72
N GLN A 91 5.20 -29.24 18.27
CA GLN A 91 5.57 -30.45 17.55
C GLN A 91 4.40 -31.16 16.84
N ARG A 92 3.25 -31.26 17.51
CA ARG A 92 2.04 -31.89 16.97
C ARG A 92 1.49 -31.19 15.72
N ASP A 93 1.75 -29.89 15.58
CA ASP A 93 1.21 -29.06 14.51
C ASP A 93 2.17 -28.96 13.32
N VAL A 94 3.46 -29.32 13.48
CA VAL A 94 4.48 -29.24 12.40
C VAL A 94 4.05 -30.04 11.17
N ALA A 95 3.61 -31.30 11.36
CA ALA A 95 3.12 -32.13 10.26
C ALA A 95 1.93 -31.50 9.53
N LYS A 96 1.02 -30.87 10.28
CA LYS A 96 -0.19 -30.25 9.75
C LYS A 96 0.11 -28.96 8.98
N VAL A 97 1.02 -28.12 9.49
CA VAL A 97 1.37 -26.84 8.87
C VAL A 97 2.08 -27.03 7.53
N PHE A 98 3.03 -27.97 7.45
CA PHE A 98 3.85 -28.18 6.25
C PHE A 98 3.35 -29.28 5.33
N GLY A 99 2.54 -30.21 5.86
CA GLY A 99 2.18 -31.45 5.18
C GLY A 99 0.71 -31.62 4.80
N GLU A 100 -0.19 -30.75 5.27
CA GLU A 100 -1.63 -30.82 5.00
C GLU A 100 -2.09 -29.58 4.22
N TYR A 101 -2.77 -29.80 3.10
CA TYR A 101 -3.41 -28.72 2.33
C TYR A 101 -4.72 -28.31 2.97
N LEU A 102 -5.04 -27.01 2.91
CA LEU A 102 -6.25 -26.40 3.49
C LEU A 102 -6.30 -26.47 5.03
N ALA A 103 -5.17 -26.81 5.66
CA ALA A 103 -5.00 -26.70 7.10
C ALA A 103 -4.37 -25.33 7.43
N SER A 104 -5.12 -24.47 8.12
CA SER A 104 -4.57 -23.20 8.59
C SER A 104 -5.29 -22.68 9.81
N SER A 105 -4.53 -22.13 10.76
CA SER A 105 -5.06 -21.34 11.87
C SER A 105 -5.72 -20.03 11.42
N LYS A 106 -5.53 -19.64 10.15
CA LYS A 106 -6.00 -18.38 9.53
C LYS A 106 -7.26 -18.57 8.68
N PHE A 107 -7.69 -19.82 8.44
CA PHE A 107 -8.83 -20.13 7.57
C PHE A 107 -10.13 -19.57 8.14
N GLY A 108 -10.96 -18.96 7.29
CA GLY A 108 -12.31 -18.49 7.66
C GLY A 108 -12.39 -17.29 8.61
N LYS A 109 -11.26 -16.78 9.14
CA LYS A 109 -11.26 -15.75 10.20
C LYS A 109 -11.50 -14.31 9.74
N GLY A 110 -11.83 -14.04 8.47
CA GLY A 110 -12.22 -12.69 8.01
C GLY A 110 -11.29 -11.55 8.47
N ARG A 111 -9.98 -11.81 8.58
CA ARG A 111 -8.96 -10.91 9.14
C ARG A 111 -7.89 -10.59 8.11
N CYS A 112 -7.29 -9.39 8.21
CA CYS A 112 -6.14 -9.03 7.39
C CYS A 112 -4.94 -9.91 7.73
N SER A 113 -4.57 -10.82 6.82
CA SER A 113 -3.42 -11.71 6.94
C SER A 113 -2.75 -11.90 5.57
N ARG A 114 -1.46 -12.27 5.57
CA ARG A 114 -0.71 -12.55 4.33
C ARG A 114 -1.15 -13.91 3.76
N GLY A 115 -1.15 -14.93 4.62
CA GLY A 115 -1.71 -16.26 4.34
C GLY A 115 -3.23 -16.33 4.59
N GLN A 116 -4.00 -17.02 3.73
CA GLN A 116 -5.48 -17.10 3.87
C GLN A 116 -6.03 -18.53 3.85
N GLN A 117 -5.50 -19.39 2.96
CA GLN A 117 -6.12 -20.69 2.65
C GLN A 117 -5.32 -21.90 3.17
N GLY A 118 -4.07 -21.73 3.61
CA GLY A 118 -3.23 -22.86 4.05
C GLY A 118 -2.76 -23.77 2.90
N ILE A 119 -2.27 -23.16 1.81
CA ILE A 119 -1.84 -23.90 0.61
C ILE A 119 -0.35 -23.68 0.30
N GLY A 120 0.15 -22.45 0.48
CA GLY A 120 1.45 -22.04 -0.07
C GLY A 120 2.64 -22.85 0.43
N ILE A 121 2.81 -22.99 1.75
CA ILE A 121 3.96 -23.71 2.32
C ILE A 121 3.89 -25.23 2.09
N SER A 122 2.69 -25.80 2.06
CA SER A 122 2.45 -27.21 1.71
C SER A 122 2.76 -27.47 0.22
N ALA A 123 2.49 -26.50 -0.65
CA ALA A 123 2.89 -26.54 -2.05
C ALA A 123 4.42 -26.48 -2.22
N ALA A 124 5.12 -25.63 -1.47
CA ALA A 124 6.58 -25.60 -1.44
C ALA A 124 7.18 -26.94 -0.98
N THR A 125 6.59 -27.54 0.06
CA THR A 125 7.00 -28.87 0.56
C THR A 125 6.78 -29.96 -0.49
N THR A 126 5.66 -29.88 -1.22
CA THR A 126 5.34 -30.81 -2.31
C THR A 126 6.31 -30.65 -3.48
N TRP A 127 6.67 -29.42 -3.85
CA TRP A 127 7.66 -29.15 -4.89
C TRP A 127 9.04 -29.69 -4.52
N ALA A 128 9.48 -29.50 -3.28
CA ALA A 128 10.71 -30.09 -2.77
C ALA A 128 10.68 -31.62 -2.82
N MET A 129 9.54 -32.23 -2.47
CA MET A 129 9.37 -33.68 -2.58
C MET A 129 9.40 -34.18 -4.04
N GLN A 130 8.77 -33.48 -4.97
CA GLN A 130 8.73 -33.88 -6.39
C GLN A 130 10.08 -33.69 -7.10
N THR A 131 10.88 -32.70 -6.68
CA THR A 131 12.15 -32.38 -7.35
C THR A 131 13.37 -33.04 -6.69
N THR A 132 13.36 -33.21 -5.36
CA THR A 132 14.53 -33.72 -4.62
C THR A 132 14.22 -34.87 -3.68
N ALA A 133 12.97 -35.34 -3.61
CA ALA A 133 12.49 -36.44 -2.76
C ALA A 133 12.69 -36.24 -1.24
N LYS A 134 13.11 -35.05 -0.78
CA LYS A 134 13.42 -34.80 0.64
C LYS A 134 12.28 -34.12 1.43
N GLY A 135 11.43 -33.33 0.79
CA GLY A 135 10.40 -32.52 1.47
C GLY A 135 11.01 -31.27 2.14
N VAL A 136 10.46 -30.85 3.28
CA VAL A 136 10.99 -29.70 4.05
C VAL A 136 11.70 -30.18 5.32
N HIS A 137 12.84 -29.57 5.64
CA HIS A 137 13.49 -29.75 6.93
C HIS A 137 13.11 -28.58 7.84
N VAL A 138 12.66 -28.88 9.06
CA VAL A 138 12.15 -27.90 10.02
C VAL A 138 12.85 -28.08 11.35
N ILE A 139 13.42 -27.00 11.87
CA ILE A 139 13.89 -26.91 13.25
C ILE A 139 13.02 -25.87 13.94
N THR A 140 12.32 -26.26 15.01
CA THR A 140 11.43 -25.35 15.73
C THR A 140 11.56 -25.49 17.24
N LYS A 141 11.45 -24.37 17.95
CA LYS A 141 11.51 -24.33 19.42
C LYS A 141 10.51 -23.30 19.93
N THR A 142 9.66 -23.74 20.84
CA THR A 142 8.77 -22.86 21.59
C THR A 142 9.42 -22.46 22.92
N ALA A 143 9.03 -21.31 23.47
CA ALA A 143 9.64 -20.77 24.71
C ALA A 143 9.57 -21.72 25.92
N LYS A 144 8.65 -22.69 25.91
CA LYS A 144 8.49 -23.69 26.98
C LYS A 144 9.40 -24.92 26.80
N GLN A 145 10.01 -25.10 25.64
CA GLN A 145 10.84 -26.27 25.33
C GLN A 145 12.31 -26.00 25.62
N LYS A 146 12.98 -26.95 26.29
CA LYS A 146 14.42 -26.87 26.57
C LYS A 146 15.26 -27.07 25.31
N LEU A 147 14.89 -28.05 24.49
CA LEU A 147 15.54 -28.41 23.23
C LEU A 147 14.64 -28.06 22.05
N ALA A 148 15.24 -27.82 20.89
CA ALA A 148 14.53 -27.63 19.64
C ALA A 148 14.23 -28.98 18.99
N THR A 149 13.09 -29.10 18.32
CA THR A 149 12.76 -30.29 17.54
C THR A 149 13.20 -30.08 16.10
N SER A 150 14.09 -30.93 15.62
CA SER A 150 14.53 -31.06 14.22
C SER A 150 13.78 -32.21 13.57
N CYS A 151 13.16 -31.98 12.41
CA CYS A 151 12.48 -33.05 11.68
C CYS A 151 12.31 -32.73 10.20
N ARG A 152 12.09 -33.77 9.38
CA ARG A 152 11.67 -33.62 7.99
C ARG A 152 10.18 -33.88 7.84
N VAL A 153 9.49 -33.05 7.07
CA VAL A 153 8.07 -33.23 6.75
C VAL A 153 7.91 -33.54 5.27
N GLN A 154 7.14 -34.59 4.99
CA GLN A 154 6.72 -35.00 3.65
C GLN A 154 5.19 -35.01 3.56
N VAL A 155 4.66 -34.83 2.35
CA VAL A 155 3.22 -34.81 2.10
C VAL A 155 2.76 -36.18 1.60
N ASP A 156 1.78 -36.78 2.28
CA ASP A 156 1.01 -37.89 1.73
C ASP A 156 0.00 -37.38 0.71
N LEU A 157 0.32 -37.56 -0.57
CA LEU A 157 -0.56 -37.12 -1.65
C LEU A 157 -1.90 -37.87 -1.68
N LYS A 158 -1.99 -39.09 -1.17
CA LYS A 158 -3.23 -39.87 -1.23
C LYS A 158 -4.22 -39.46 -0.15
N HIS A 159 -3.73 -39.21 1.07
CA HIS A 159 -4.58 -38.92 2.23
C HIS A 159 -4.60 -37.44 2.66
N ASN A 160 -3.81 -36.57 2.00
CA ASN A 160 -3.62 -35.18 2.39
C ASN A 160 -3.20 -35.05 3.87
N LYS A 161 -2.10 -35.72 4.25
CA LYS A 161 -1.55 -35.68 5.61
C LYS A 161 -0.04 -35.48 5.57
N GLY A 162 0.49 -34.76 6.56
CA GLY A 162 1.93 -34.66 6.75
C GLY A 162 2.51 -35.86 7.50
N HIS A 163 3.63 -36.39 6.99
CA HIS A 163 4.42 -37.41 7.68
C HIS A 163 5.75 -36.84 8.13
N ILE A 164 6.10 -37.09 9.40
CA ILE A 164 7.37 -36.67 9.99
C ILE A 164 8.40 -37.79 9.84
N LYS A 165 9.60 -37.45 9.38
CA LYS A 165 10.79 -38.31 9.33
C LYS A 165 11.96 -37.66 10.08
N ASP A 166 12.96 -38.44 10.42
CA ASP A 166 14.23 -37.98 11.00
C ASP A 166 14.06 -37.07 12.23
N LYS A 167 13.07 -37.36 13.10
CA LYS A 167 12.81 -36.57 14.31
C LYS A 167 13.98 -36.70 15.30
N LYS A 168 14.58 -35.58 15.67
CA LYS A 168 15.65 -35.49 16.67
C LYS A 168 15.50 -34.21 17.50
N ASP A 169 15.94 -34.25 18.75
CA ASP A 169 16.03 -33.05 19.57
C ASP A 169 17.44 -32.47 19.48
N VAL A 170 17.55 -31.17 19.19
CA VAL A 170 18.80 -30.46 18.96
C VAL A 170 18.93 -29.25 19.88
N LYS A 171 20.16 -28.92 20.28
CA LYS A 171 20.41 -27.66 21.00
C LYS A 171 20.25 -26.50 20.03
N TRP A 172 19.60 -25.43 20.48
CA TRP A 172 19.42 -24.21 19.73
C TRP A 172 19.58 -23.02 20.69
N ASP A 173 20.44 -22.09 20.28
CA ASP A 173 20.88 -20.94 21.08
C ASP A 173 19.75 -19.95 21.37
N ARG A 174 18.70 -19.93 20.55
CA ARG A 174 17.56 -19.02 20.71
C ARG A 174 16.52 -19.58 21.69
N PRO A 175 15.78 -18.73 22.42
CA PRO A 175 14.70 -19.17 23.31
C PRO A 175 13.50 -19.73 22.53
N HIS A 176 13.19 -19.13 21.38
CA HIS A 176 12.12 -19.56 20.49
C HIS A 176 12.46 -19.18 19.04
N GLY A 177 11.82 -19.86 18.09
CA GLY A 177 11.98 -19.57 16.66
C GLY A 177 11.62 -20.76 15.78
N THR A 178 11.61 -20.53 14.47
CA THR A 178 11.51 -21.60 13.46
C THR A 178 12.52 -21.38 12.34
N LEU A 179 13.25 -22.42 11.98
CA LEU A 179 14.08 -22.52 10.78
C LEU A 179 13.42 -23.52 9.83
N VAL A 180 13.22 -23.11 8.58
CA VAL A 180 12.75 -23.98 7.50
C VAL A 180 13.80 -24.03 6.39
N GLU A 181 14.09 -25.23 5.91
CA GLU A 181 15.01 -25.46 4.80
C GLU A 181 14.30 -26.25 3.69
N PHE A 182 14.31 -25.68 2.49
CA PHE A 182 13.79 -26.30 1.28
C PHE A 182 14.94 -26.54 0.31
N LEU A 183 15.16 -27.80 -0.07
CA LEU A 183 16.03 -28.15 -1.18
C LEU A 183 15.15 -28.43 -2.41
N ILE A 184 15.24 -27.56 -3.41
CA ILE A 184 14.38 -27.62 -4.60
C ILE A 184 15.21 -27.49 -5.87
N ASP A 185 14.69 -28.05 -6.97
CA ASP A 185 15.18 -27.68 -8.28
C ASP A 185 14.61 -26.31 -8.67
N GLY A 186 15.48 -25.40 -9.07
CA GLY A 186 15.13 -24.02 -9.32
C GLY A 186 16.14 -23.28 -10.17
N ARG A 187 15.84 -22.00 -10.44
CA ARG A 187 16.79 -21.05 -11.01
C ARG A 187 16.75 -19.76 -10.20
N VAL A 188 17.91 -19.29 -9.76
CA VAL A 188 18.02 -18.04 -9.02
C VAL A 188 18.03 -16.88 -10.01
N GLN A 189 17.07 -15.97 -9.88
CA GLN A 189 17.08 -14.70 -10.60
C GLN A 189 17.30 -13.56 -9.60
N MET A 190 18.44 -12.88 -9.73
CA MET A 190 18.86 -11.83 -8.79
C MET A 190 18.14 -10.50 -9.07
N ASN A 191 18.20 -10.06 -10.32
CA ASN A 191 17.77 -8.72 -10.76
C ASN A 191 16.45 -8.74 -11.53
N GLY A 192 15.89 -7.55 -11.72
CA GLY A 192 14.62 -7.32 -12.40
C GLY A 192 13.42 -7.38 -11.45
N GLU A 193 12.22 -7.10 -11.98
CA GLU A 193 10.98 -7.07 -11.19
C GLU A 193 10.70 -8.42 -10.51
N ALA A 194 10.94 -9.54 -11.21
CA ALA A 194 10.79 -10.89 -10.66
C ALA A 194 12.04 -11.39 -9.90
N GLY A 195 12.98 -10.51 -9.57
CA GLY A 195 14.21 -10.86 -8.88
C GLY A 195 14.03 -11.02 -7.37
N ILE A 196 14.88 -11.85 -6.76
CA ILE A 196 14.88 -12.08 -5.30
C ILE A 196 15.20 -10.79 -4.55
N LEU A 197 16.15 -9.98 -5.04
CA LEU A 197 16.50 -8.70 -4.41
C LEU A 197 15.32 -7.72 -4.43
N ALA A 198 14.58 -7.67 -5.53
CA ALA A 198 13.38 -6.84 -5.63
C ALA A 198 12.33 -7.28 -4.62
N PHE A 199 12.13 -8.59 -4.44
CA PHE A 199 11.22 -9.12 -3.42
C PHE A 199 11.65 -8.75 -1.99
N LEU A 200 12.91 -9.00 -1.63
CA LEU A 200 13.41 -8.71 -0.27
C LEU A 200 13.31 -7.22 0.05
N ARG A 201 13.77 -6.34 -0.87
CA ARG A 201 13.65 -4.88 -0.73
C ARG A 201 12.19 -4.42 -0.64
N SER A 202 11.31 -5.02 -1.43
CA SER A 202 9.87 -4.74 -1.39
C SER A 202 9.25 -5.17 -0.05
N ASN A 203 9.71 -6.27 0.54
CA ASN A 203 9.24 -6.75 1.83
C ASN A 203 9.68 -5.82 2.97
N VAL A 204 10.94 -5.36 2.92
CA VAL A 204 11.49 -4.33 3.81
C VAL A 204 10.71 -3.02 3.69
N LEU A 205 10.31 -2.62 2.47
CA LEU A 205 9.54 -1.38 2.25
C LEU A 205 8.21 -1.36 3.03
N VAL A 206 7.45 -2.46 2.98
CA VAL A 206 6.11 -2.53 3.59
C VAL A 206 6.08 -2.99 5.05
N ASN A 207 7.23 -3.39 5.59
CA ASN A 207 7.39 -3.80 6.98
C ASN A 207 8.49 -2.97 7.66
N PRO A 208 8.17 -1.76 8.17
CA PRO A 208 9.13 -0.89 8.83
C PRO A 208 9.76 -1.51 10.09
N HIS A 209 9.05 -2.43 10.74
CA HIS A 209 9.43 -3.14 11.96
C HIS A 209 10.25 -4.42 11.72
N LEU A 210 10.53 -4.76 10.46
CA LEU A 210 11.33 -5.94 10.09
C LEU A 210 12.83 -5.60 10.07
N THR A 211 13.60 -6.40 10.81
CA THR A 211 15.04 -6.57 10.58
C THR A 211 15.23 -7.79 9.68
N LEU A 212 15.85 -7.59 8.51
CA LEU A 212 16.06 -8.65 7.52
C LEU A 212 17.55 -8.83 7.27
N SER A 213 18.06 -10.02 7.55
CA SER A 213 19.40 -10.45 7.13
C SER A 213 19.28 -11.42 5.97
N TYR A 214 20.04 -11.23 4.90
CA TYR A 214 20.04 -12.18 3.79
C TYR A 214 21.43 -12.42 3.22
N GLN A 215 21.67 -13.66 2.80
CA GLN A 215 22.84 -14.08 2.03
C GLN A 215 22.35 -14.87 0.82
N ILE A 216 22.74 -14.45 -0.37
CA ILE A 216 22.29 -15.07 -1.62
C ILE A 216 23.51 -15.51 -2.41
N LEU A 217 23.61 -16.81 -2.65
CA LEU A 217 24.74 -17.45 -3.28
C LEU A 217 26.04 -17.03 -2.58
N ASP A 218 27.07 -16.72 -3.36
CA ASP A 218 28.39 -16.34 -2.87
C ASP A 218 28.50 -14.83 -2.52
N GLN A 219 27.38 -14.11 -2.48
CA GLN A 219 27.38 -12.70 -2.11
C GLN A 219 27.60 -12.52 -0.60
N LYS A 220 28.21 -11.39 -0.23
CA LYS A 220 28.38 -11.02 1.18
C LYS A 220 27.01 -10.91 1.86
N PRO A 221 26.90 -11.34 3.13
CA PRO A 221 25.68 -11.18 3.90
C PRO A 221 25.34 -9.71 4.04
N VAL A 222 24.06 -9.37 3.85
CA VAL A 222 23.53 -8.02 4.00
C VAL A 222 22.50 -8.04 5.12
N THR A 223 22.60 -7.09 6.05
CA THR A 223 21.62 -6.89 7.11
C THR A 223 20.98 -5.52 6.95
N ILE A 224 19.65 -5.50 6.96
CA ILE A 224 18.84 -4.29 6.90
C ILE A 224 18.08 -4.19 8.23
N GLU A 225 18.47 -3.23 9.05
CA GLU A 225 17.86 -3.00 10.36
C GLU A 225 16.48 -2.36 10.27
N ARG A 226 15.62 -2.65 11.24
CA ARG A 226 14.29 -2.05 11.37
C ARG A 226 14.37 -0.54 11.63
N VAL A 227 13.30 0.17 11.28
CA VAL A 227 13.14 1.63 11.49
C VAL A 227 11.97 1.98 12.41
N SER A 228 11.30 0.95 12.93
CA SER A 228 10.14 1.07 13.80
C SER A 228 10.19 -0.05 14.83
N GLU A 229 9.99 0.30 16.10
CA GLU A 229 9.81 -0.65 17.20
C GLU A 229 8.32 -0.96 17.46
N ASP A 230 7.42 -0.31 16.71
CA ASP A 230 5.97 -0.55 16.82
C ASP A 230 5.56 -1.80 16.04
N VAL A 231 5.08 -2.83 16.74
CA VAL A 231 4.47 -4.01 16.11
C VAL A 231 3.04 -3.67 15.65
N PRO A 232 2.69 -3.89 14.37
CA PRO A 232 1.34 -3.64 13.87
C PRO A 232 0.28 -4.47 14.60
N ARG A 233 -0.72 -3.80 15.18
CA ARG A 233 -1.83 -4.46 15.88
C ARG A 233 -2.81 -5.09 14.89
N ILE A 234 -2.81 -6.42 14.79
CA ILE A 234 -3.72 -7.16 13.93
C ILE A 234 -5.17 -7.01 14.43
N PRO A 235 -6.09 -6.47 13.61
CA PRO A 235 -7.49 -6.33 13.99
C PRO A 235 -8.17 -7.69 14.18
N GLU A 236 -9.19 -7.70 15.04
CA GLU A 236 -10.01 -8.89 15.27
C GLU A 236 -10.76 -9.34 14.01
N ALA A 237 -11.03 -10.64 13.97
CA ALA A 237 -11.85 -11.29 12.95
C ALA A 237 -13.23 -10.64 12.86
N MET A 238 -13.71 -10.39 11.63
CA MET A 238 -15.06 -9.89 11.40
C MET A 238 -15.87 -10.89 10.58
N ALA A 239 -17.13 -11.06 10.98
CA ALA A 239 -18.13 -11.78 10.21
C ALA A 239 -18.33 -11.15 8.81
N PRO A 240 -18.65 -11.95 7.78
CA PRO A 240 -18.91 -11.42 6.45
C PRO A 240 -20.13 -10.48 6.44
N HIS A 241 -20.16 -9.56 5.48
CA HIS A 241 -21.34 -8.74 5.24
C HIS A 241 -22.29 -9.47 4.28
N PRO A 242 -23.62 -9.48 4.48
CA PRO A 242 -24.55 -10.27 3.66
C PRO A 242 -24.44 -9.99 2.15
N HIS A 243 -24.27 -8.71 1.76
CA HIS A 243 -24.09 -8.32 0.35
C HIS A 243 -22.84 -8.91 -0.32
N THR A 244 -21.85 -9.40 0.43
CA THR A 244 -20.62 -9.95 -0.14
C THR A 244 -20.75 -11.41 -0.59
N MET A 245 -21.80 -12.10 -0.14
CA MET A 245 -21.99 -13.53 -0.37
C MET A 245 -22.82 -13.80 -1.62
N LYS A 246 -22.59 -14.97 -2.23
CA LYS A 246 -23.50 -15.53 -3.26
C LYS A 246 -24.59 -16.38 -2.60
N LEU A 247 -25.68 -16.65 -3.33
CA LEU A 247 -26.81 -17.44 -2.81
C LEU A 247 -26.37 -18.81 -2.26
N GLY A 248 -25.51 -19.54 -2.99
CA GLY A 248 -25.02 -20.84 -2.54
C GLY A 248 -24.15 -20.76 -1.29
N GLU A 249 -23.30 -19.73 -1.19
CA GLU A 249 -22.49 -19.47 0.01
C GLU A 249 -23.38 -19.10 1.20
N PHE A 250 -24.41 -18.27 0.97
CA PHE A 250 -25.38 -17.87 1.99
C PHE A 250 -26.13 -19.08 2.56
N LEU A 251 -26.54 -20.00 1.69
CA LEU A 251 -27.21 -21.25 2.08
C LEU A 251 -26.26 -22.21 2.82
N ALA A 252 -25.05 -22.42 2.31
CA ALA A 252 -24.04 -23.24 2.97
C ALA A 252 -23.68 -22.67 4.35
N HIS A 253 -23.57 -21.35 4.45
CA HIS A 253 -23.32 -20.67 5.71
C HIS A 253 -24.47 -20.84 6.68
N ALA A 254 -25.74 -20.77 6.26
CA ALA A 254 -26.87 -21.09 7.12
C ALA A 254 -26.76 -22.51 7.71
N ARG A 255 -26.37 -23.50 6.90
CA ARG A 255 -26.22 -24.90 7.33
C ARG A 255 -25.15 -25.09 8.41
N LEU A 256 -24.12 -24.24 8.48
CA LEU A 256 -23.08 -24.30 9.51
C LEU A 256 -23.59 -23.91 10.91
N PHE A 257 -24.68 -23.14 11.00
CA PHE A 257 -25.19 -22.60 12.25
C PHE A 257 -26.25 -23.52 12.90
N GLY A 258 -26.70 -24.57 12.21
CA GLY A 258 -27.57 -25.61 12.80
C GLY A 258 -28.99 -25.12 13.11
N LYS A 259 -29.49 -25.38 14.33
CA LYS A 259 -30.91 -25.21 14.73
C LYS A 259 -31.32 -23.78 15.14
N ILE A 260 -30.49 -22.77 14.95
CA ILE A 260 -30.83 -21.39 15.33
C ILE A 260 -31.97 -20.84 14.45
N SER A 261 -32.68 -19.82 14.95
CA SER A 261 -33.67 -19.10 14.15
C SER A 261 -33.00 -18.26 13.07
N ALA A 262 -33.68 -18.03 11.94
CA ALA A 262 -33.15 -17.15 10.89
C ALA A 262 -32.93 -15.71 11.39
N TYR A 263 -33.74 -15.23 12.35
CA TYR A 263 -33.55 -13.96 13.03
C TYR A 263 -32.22 -13.88 13.78
N GLU A 264 -31.93 -14.87 14.62
CA GLU A 264 -30.74 -14.91 15.45
C GLU A 264 -29.48 -15.16 14.62
N TRP A 265 -29.58 -16.04 13.63
CA TRP A 265 -28.53 -16.26 12.65
C TRP A 265 -28.15 -14.99 11.91
N LEU A 266 -29.13 -14.22 11.41
CA LEU A 266 -28.84 -12.97 10.72
C LEU A 266 -28.08 -11.96 11.61
N LYS A 267 -28.39 -11.90 12.91
CA LYS A 267 -27.72 -10.98 13.86
C LYS A 267 -26.33 -11.46 14.29
N THR A 268 -26.12 -12.76 14.42
CA THR A 268 -24.87 -13.34 14.94
C THR A 268 -23.85 -13.63 13.84
N ALA A 269 -24.32 -14.11 12.70
CA ALA A 269 -23.48 -14.66 11.64
C ALA A 269 -22.96 -13.58 10.66
N PHE A 270 -23.51 -12.36 10.71
CA PHE A 270 -23.20 -11.30 9.77
C PHE A 270 -22.82 -10.00 10.45
N SER A 271 -21.86 -9.29 9.85
CA SER A 271 -21.44 -7.98 10.34
C SER A 271 -22.51 -6.92 10.05
N ARG A 272 -22.76 -6.04 11.05
CA ARG A 272 -23.66 -4.87 10.95
C ARG A 272 -25.14 -5.19 10.69
N VAL A 273 -25.57 -6.41 11.01
CA VAL A 273 -26.99 -6.79 11.01
C VAL A 273 -27.55 -6.64 12.42
N ASN A 274 -28.23 -5.52 12.65
CA ASN A 274 -28.83 -5.20 13.95
C ASN A 274 -30.36 -5.23 13.83
N GLU A 275 -31.08 -4.94 14.92
CA GLU A 275 -32.54 -4.88 14.90
C GLU A 275 -33.11 -3.89 13.90
N GLU A 276 -32.42 -2.76 13.68
CA GLU A 276 -32.78 -1.80 12.63
C GLU A 276 -32.70 -2.43 11.24
N SER A 277 -31.65 -3.21 10.97
CA SER A 277 -31.48 -3.95 9.71
C SER A 277 -32.62 -4.96 9.53
N ILE A 278 -33.00 -5.68 10.59
CA ILE A 278 -34.13 -6.62 10.53
C ILE A 278 -35.47 -5.88 10.31
N LYS A 279 -35.67 -4.71 10.92
CA LYS A 279 -36.86 -3.87 10.67
C LYS A 279 -36.95 -3.46 9.20
N LEU A 280 -35.83 -3.08 8.58
CA LEU A 280 -35.77 -2.77 7.15
C LEU A 280 -36.10 -4.00 6.29
N LEU A 281 -35.60 -5.19 6.64
CA LEU A 281 -35.94 -6.44 5.93
C LEU A 281 -37.44 -6.77 6.04
N LYS A 282 -38.05 -6.55 7.21
CA LYS A 282 -39.51 -6.69 7.39
C LYS A 282 -40.27 -5.70 6.51
N GLN A 283 -39.82 -4.44 6.42
CA GLN A 283 -40.40 -3.43 5.52
C GLN A 283 -40.22 -3.79 4.04
N ALA A 284 -39.13 -4.47 3.68
CA ALA A 284 -38.86 -4.96 2.32
C ALA A 284 -39.71 -6.19 1.92
N GLY A 285 -40.51 -6.73 2.85
CA GLY A 285 -41.46 -7.82 2.60
C GLY A 285 -41.01 -9.20 3.10
N VAL A 286 -39.99 -9.28 3.98
CA VAL A 286 -39.65 -10.52 4.67
C VAL A 286 -40.70 -10.83 5.75
N LYS A 287 -41.39 -11.97 5.62
CA LYS A 287 -42.43 -12.40 6.57
C LYS A 287 -41.81 -12.66 7.95
N LYS A 288 -42.47 -12.20 9.02
CA LYS A 288 -42.04 -12.47 10.40
C LYS A 288 -41.93 -13.98 10.68
N SER A 289 -42.90 -14.76 10.18
CA SER A 289 -42.90 -16.22 10.28
C SER A 289 -41.71 -16.91 9.61
N LEU A 290 -41.03 -16.26 8.66
CA LEU A 290 -39.83 -16.81 8.02
C LEU A 290 -38.59 -16.58 8.89
N LEU A 291 -38.55 -15.47 9.64
CA LEU A 291 -37.45 -15.13 10.53
C LEU A 291 -37.47 -15.95 11.83
N ASP A 292 -38.66 -16.31 12.30
CA ASP A 292 -38.85 -17.05 13.55
C ASP A 292 -38.64 -18.57 13.37
N LYS A 293 -38.65 -19.08 12.13
CA LYS A 293 -38.37 -20.48 11.80
C LYS A 293 -36.90 -20.84 12.00
N SER A 294 -36.67 -22.12 12.31
CA SER A 294 -35.32 -22.69 12.37
C SER A 294 -34.70 -22.79 10.97
N LEU A 295 -33.38 -22.64 10.86
CA LEU A 295 -32.66 -22.77 9.59
C LEU A 295 -32.84 -24.13 8.90
N HIS A 296 -33.10 -25.20 9.66
CA HIS A 296 -33.36 -26.54 9.11
C HIS A 296 -34.76 -26.67 8.48
N GLU A 297 -35.73 -25.86 8.90
CA GLU A 297 -37.11 -25.90 8.41
C GLU A 297 -37.32 -25.04 7.17
N LEU A 298 -36.34 -24.18 6.86
CA LEU A 298 -36.38 -23.26 5.73
C LEU A 298 -36.05 -24.00 4.43
N LYS A 299 -36.94 -23.87 3.44
CA LYS A 299 -36.71 -24.42 2.10
C LYS A 299 -35.74 -23.53 1.31
N GLU A 300 -35.10 -24.08 0.29
CA GLU A 300 -34.18 -23.30 -0.57
C GLU A 300 -34.88 -22.09 -1.22
N ALA A 301 -36.17 -22.20 -1.52
CA ALA A 301 -36.99 -21.09 -2.01
C ALA A 301 -37.11 -19.95 -0.99
N ASP A 302 -37.22 -20.28 0.30
CA ASP A 302 -37.30 -19.29 1.39
C ASP A 302 -35.96 -18.57 1.55
N PHE A 303 -34.84 -19.31 1.48
CA PHE A 303 -33.49 -18.72 1.48
C PHE A 303 -33.24 -17.82 0.28
N LYS A 304 -33.69 -18.22 -0.92
CA LYS A 304 -33.58 -17.41 -2.14
C LYS A 304 -34.38 -16.12 -2.02
N ASN A 305 -35.61 -16.21 -1.53
CA ASN A 305 -36.47 -15.04 -1.31
C ASN A 305 -35.84 -14.10 -0.26
N LEU A 306 -35.35 -14.64 0.86
CA LEU A 306 -34.66 -13.88 1.89
C LEU A 306 -33.40 -13.20 1.33
N PHE A 307 -32.59 -13.93 0.56
CA PHE A 307 -31.35 -13.41 -0.03
C PHE A 307 -31.62 -12.27 -1.03
N ILE A 308 -32.61 -12.40 -1.91
CA ILE A 308 -33.00 -11.33 -2.84
C ILE A 308 -33.41 -10.08 -2.05
N LYS A 309 -34.26 -10.24 -1.02
CA LYS A 309 -34.69 -9.12 -0.19
C LYS A 309 -33.55 -8.46 0.57
N ILE A 310 -32.58 -9.24 1.05
CA ILE A 310 -31.37 -8.70 1.67
C ILE A 310 -30.56 -7.90 0.65
N GLN A 311 -30.37 -8.40 -0.57
CA GLN A 311 -29.62 -7.71 -1.62
C GLN A 311 -30.28 -6.41 -2.07
N ASP A 312 -31.62 -6.37 -2.12
CA ASP A 312 -32.38 -5.17 -2.48
C ASP A 312 -32.43 -4.12 -1.35
N THR A 313 -32.16 -4.52 -0.11
CA THR A 313 -32.23 -3.63 1.06
C THR A 313 -30.88 -2.96 1.31
N GLU A 314 -30.86 -1.63 1.45
CA GLU A 314 -29.64 -0.89 1.77
C GLU A 314 -29.26 -1.06 3.25
N LEU A 315 -28.36 -2.01 3.52
CA LEU A 315 -27.82 -2.25 4.86
C LEU A 315 -26.66 -1.30 5.20
N LYS A 316 -26.42 -1.10 6.50
CA LYS A 316 -25.28 -0.30 6.96
C LYS A 316 -23.97 -0.95 6.49
N PRO A 317 -23.03 -0.19 5.91
CA PRO A 317 -21.77 -0.75 5.45
C PRO A 317 -20.94 -1.34 6.59
N PRO A 318 -20.05 -2.30 6.31
CA PRO A 318 -19.18 -2.91 7.31
C PRO A 318 -18.26 -1.88 7.96
N SER A 319 -17.72 -2.23 9.14
CA SER A 319 -16.80 -1.34 9.86
C SER A 319 -15.48 -1.21 9.11
N THR A 320 -14.96 0.01 9.06
CA THR A 320 -13.62 0.30 8.52
C THR A 320 -12.48 0.11 9.53
N LYS A 321 -12.78 -0.33 10.76
CA LYS A 321 -11.76 -0.52 11.80
C LYS A 321 -10.93 -1.80 11.65
N THR A 322 -11.28 -2.66 10.70
CA THR A 322 -10.66 -3.99 10.50
C THR A 322 -9.52 -4.00 9.49
N VAL A 323 -9.21 -2.86 8.88
CA VAL A 323 -8.08 -2.73 7.97
C VAL A 323 -6.84 -2.26 8.72
N LEU A 324 -5.70 -2.80 8.33
CA LEU A 324 -4.39 -2.33 8.75
C LEU A 324 -3.90 -1.20 7.83
N SER A 325 -3.07 -0.32 8.38
CA SER A 325 -2.31 0.67 7.61
C SER A 325 -0.86 0.63 8.04
N ILE A 326 0.06 0.73 7.10
CA ILE A 326 1.49 0.95 7.38
C ILE A 326 1.67 2.36 7.95
N GLY A 327 0.89 3.32 7.43
CA GLY A 327 0.92 4.72 7.81
C GLY A 327 1.94 5.52 7.01
N GLU A 328 1.69 6.83 6.90
CA GLU A 328 2.57 7.75 6.15
C GLU A 328 3.99 7.78 6.73
N GLU A 329 4.11 7.67 8.05
CA GLU A 329 5.39 7.73 8.76
C GLU A 329 6.22 6.46 8.55
N GLY A 330 5.63 5.29 8.81
CA GLY A 330 6.33 4.00 8.65
C GLY A 330 6.82 3.80 7.22
N LEU A 331 5.96 4.11 6.24
CA LEU A 331 6.34 3.97 4.83
C LEU A 331 7.39 5.00 4.40
N ALA A 332 7.37 6.23 4.94
CA ALA A 332 8.42 7.22 4.67
C ALA A 332 9.79 6.78 5.24
N LYS A 333 9.83 6.31 6.49
CA LYS A 333 11.06 5.79 7.11
C LYS A 333 11.62 4.60 6.32
N SER A 334 10.74 3.69 5.88
CA SER A 334 11.15 2.55 5.06
C SER A 334 11.73 2.95 3.70
N ILE A 335 11.23 4.02 3.07
CA ILE A 335 11.76 4.51 1.79
C ILE A 335 13.18 5.05 1.98
N LEU A 336 13.39 5.89 3.00
CA LEU A 336 14.70 6.49 3.31
C LEU A 336 15.77 5.44 3.66
N ARG A 337 15.36 4.30 4.23
CA ARG A 337 16.26 3.17 4.51
C ARG A 337 16.79 2.48 3.25
N LEU A 338 16.08 2.52 2.12
CA LEU A 338 16.45 1.74 0.93
C LEU A 338 17.51 2.42 0.06
N GLY A 339 17.74 3.71 0.22
CA GLY A 339 18.75 4.48 -0.51
C GLY A 339 18.43 5.97 -0.53
N ASP A 340 19.26 6.72 -1.25
CA ASP A 340 19.13 8.17 -1.38
C ASP A 340 18.01 8.53 -2.37
N VAL A 341 17.16 9.47 -1.94
CA VAL A 341 15.91 9.79 -2.63
C VAL A 341 15.82 11.30 -2.82
N ASP A 342 15.84 11.75 -4.08
CA ASP A 342 15.67 13.17 -4.43
C ASP A 342 14.29 13.68 -4.02
N TYR A 343 13.27 12.85 -4.25
CA TYR A 343 11.89 13.19 -3.99
C TYR A 343 11.11 11.99 -3.51
N PHE A 344 10.38 12.14 -2.39
CA PHE A 344 9.35 11.19 -2.01
C PHE A 344 8.08 11.88 -1.55
N SER A 345 6.95 11.23 -1.79
CA SER A 345 5.66 11.61 -1.23
C SER A 345 4.85 10.38 -0.88
N VAL A 346 4.54 10.25 0.40
CA VAL A 346 3.65 9.21 0.93
C VAL A 346 2.26 9.78 1.23
N LEU A 347 1.23 9.03 0.87
CA LEU A 347 -0.17 9.34 1.11
C LEU A 347 -0.90 8.11 1.64
N THR A 348 -1.52 8.26 2.80
CA THR A 348 -2.44 7.27 3.36
C THR A 348 -3.85 7.84 3.30
N ARG A 349 -4.75 7.21 2.52
CA ARG A 349 -6.16 7.63 2.47
C ARG A 349 -6.91 7.13 3.71
N LYS A 350 -8.10 7.67 3.94
CA LYS A 350 -8.99 7.12 4.98
C LYS A 350 -9.55 5.78 4.50
N PRO A 351 -9.73 4.80 5.40
CA PRO A 351 -10.42 3.57 5.06
C PRO A 351 -11.79 3.83 4.43
N THR A 352 -12.06 3.18 3.30
CA THR A 352 -13.33 3.26 2.58
C THR A 352 -13.90 1.87 2.33
N ILE A 353 -15.16 1.81 1.92
CA ILE A 353 -15.80 0.55 1.53
C ILE A 353 -15.84 0.49 0.01
N CYS A 354 -15.37 -0.62 -0.55
CA CYS A 354 -15.45 -0.95 -1.97
C CYS A 354 -16.09 -2.35 -2.09
N ASP A 355 -17.16 -2.49 -2.86
CA ASP A 355 -17.92 -3.74 -3.01
C ASP A 355 -18.31 -4.39 -1.66
N PHE A 356 -18.78 -3.57 -0.71
CA PHE A 356 -19.10 -3.98 0.66
C PHE A 356 -17.93 -4.60 1.43
N LYS A 357 -16.69 -4.23 1.09
CA LYS A 357 -15.48 -4.66 1.79
C LYS A 357 -14.68 -3.46 2.26
N PRO A 358 -14.19 -3.45 3.50
CA PRO A 358 -13.32 -2.37 3.96
C PRO A 358 -11.97 -2.46 3.29
N VAL A 359 -11.50 -1.33 2.77
CA VAL A 359 -10.28 -1.19 1.99
C VAL A 359 -9.51 0.02 2.51
N GLN A 360 -8.19 -0.17 2.68
CA GLN A 360 -7.23 0.88 2.96
C GLN A 360 -6.23 0.96 1.80
N ILE A 361 -5.99 2.18 1.31
CA ILE A 361 -5.09 2.44 0.18
C ILE A 361 -4.01 3.42 0.60
N GLU A 362 -2.77 3.03 0.36
CA GLU A 362 -1.59 3.84 0.61
C GLU A 362 -0.77 3.93 -0.67
N VAL A 363 -0.28 5.12 -0.98
CA VAL A 363 0.49 5.41 -2.19
C VAL A 363 1.79 6.09 -1.79
N ALA A 364 2.90 5.60 -2.30
CA ALA A 364 4.18 6.29 -2.26
C ALA A 364 4.69 6.54 -3.68
N LEU A 365 5.14 7.77 -3.92
CA LEU A 365 5.88 8.16 -5.12
C LEU A 365 7.30 8.50 -4.70
N ALA A 366 8.30 7.95 -5.38
CA ALA A 366 9.70 8.27 -5.11
C ALA A 366 10.50 8.44 -6.40
N ARG A 367 11.55 9.27 -6.38
CA ARG A 367 12.61 9.36 -7.39
C ARG A 367 13.94 9.10 -6.69
N LEU A 368 14.63 8.03 -7.08
CA LEU A 368 15.95 7.70 -6.52
C LEU A 368 17.00 8.65 -7.12
N SER A 369 17.97 9.04 -6.30
CA SER A 369 19.10 9.87 -6.77
C SER A 369 19.94 9.12 -7.80
N GLY A 370 20.53 9.87 -8.74
CA GLY A 370 21.40 9.30 -9.78
C GLY A 370 20.70 8.57 -10.93
N LYS A 371 19.36 8.49 -10.96
CA LYS A 371 18.65 8.10 -12.18
C LYS A 371 18.53 9.31 -13.11
N PRO A 372 18.97 9.23 -14.38
CA PRO A 372 18.87 10.35 -15.30
C PRO A 372 17.42 10.86 -15.39
N GLY A 373 17.26 12.17 -15.28
CA GLY A 373 15.97 12.87 -15.24
C GLY A 373 15.10 12.67 -16.49
N GLU A 374 15.71 12.24 -17.58
CA GLU A 374 15.10 12.08 -18.91
C GLU A 374 15.00 10.61 -19.32
N GLY A 375 14.32 9.79 -18.52
CA GLY A 375 14.03 8.42 -18.92
C GLY A 375 12.87 8.34 -19.92
N GLU A 376 13.11 7.77 -21.11
CA GLU A 376 12.06 7.13 -21.93
C GLU A 376 11.47 5.87 -21.26
N GLU A 377 12.01 5.49 -20.11
CA GLU A 377 11.56 4.34 -19.34
C GLU A 377 10.20 4.58 -18.69
N THR A 378 9.39 3.53 -18.68
CA THR A 378 8.14 3.52 -17.94
C THR A 378 8.43 3.53 -16.44
N VAL A 379 7.62 4.27 -15.70
CA VAL A 379 7.65 4.30 -14.24
C VAL A 379 7.61 2.89 -13.65
N GLN A 380 8.47 2.63 -12.68
CA GLN A 380 8.52 1.35 -11.97
C GLN A 380 7.32 1.24 -11.02
N VAL A 381 6.57 0.14 -11.09
CA VAL A 381 5.36 -0.06 -10.28
C VAL A 381 5.60 -1.14 -9.23
N LEU A 382 5.54 -0.75 -7.95
CA LEU A 382 5.55 -1.68 -6.82
C LEU A 382 4.13 -1.87 -6.30
N ARG A 383 3.70 -3.13 -6.21
CA ARG A 383 2.32 -3.49 -5.86
C ARG A 383 2.32 -4.29 -4.58
N PHE A 384 1.46 -3.92 -3.64
CA PHE A 384 1.33 -4.62 -2.38
C PHE A 384 -0.11 -4.94 -2.05
N ALA A 385 -0.36 -6.14 -1.54
CA ALA A 385 -1.65 -6.57 -1.00
C ALA A 385 -1.45 -7.14 0.40
N ASN A 386 -2.13 -6.60 1.41
CA ASN A 386 -2.00 -7.02 2.81
C ASN A 386 -0.53 -7.10 3.31
N ARG A 387 0.31 -6.13 2.90
CA ARG A 387 1.77 -6.08 3.19
C ARG A 387 2.58 -7.23 2.59
N VAL A 388 2.06 -7.85 1.52
CA VAL A 388 2.78 -8.81 0.68
C VAL A 388 3.10 -8.16 -0.67
N PRO A 389 4.37 -8.17 -1.13
CA PRO A 389 4.75 -7.74 -2.47
C PRO A 389 4.16 -8.66 -3.55
N LEU A 390 3.59 -8.08 -4.60
CA LEU A 390 3.08 -8.80 -5.77
C LEU A 390 4.04 -8.64 -6.94
N GLN A 391 4.71 -9.72 -7.35
CA GLN A 391 5.80 -9.68 -8.32
C GLN A 391 5.34 -10.04 -9.74
N PHE A 392 4.32 -10.87 -9.90
CA PHE A 392 3.89 -11.38 -11.21
C PHE A 392 2.54 -10.82 -11.68
N ASP A 393 2.23 -11.02 -12.97
CA ASP A 393 0.91 -10.77 -13.56
C ASP A 393 0.39 -9.32 -13.40
N LYS A 394 1.26 -8.33 -13.68
CA LYS A 394 0.97 -6.90 -13.51
C LYS A 394 -0.14 -6.37 -14.43
N ALA A 395 -0.21 -6.83 -15.67
CA ALA A 395 -1.04 -6.23 -16.72
C ALA A 395 -2.53 -6.16 -16.38
N SER A 396 -3.07 -7.16 -15.70
CA SER A 396 -4.51 -7.25 -15.41
C SER A 396 -4.88 -6.87 -13.97
N CYS A 397 -3.92 -6.37 -13.19
CA CYS A 397 -4.08 -6.00 -11.78
C CYS A 397 -4.84 -4.69 -11.61
N ALA A 398 -5.74 -4.63 -10.63
CA ALA A 398 -6.47 -3.41 -10.25
C ALA A 398 -5.56 -2.19 -10.01
N ILE A 399 -4.40 -2.41 -9.37
CA ILE A 399 -3.43 -1.35 -9.06
C ILE A 399 -2.88 -0.72 -10.35
N VAL A 400 -2.44 -1.55 -11.30
CA VAL A 400 -1.90 -1.07 -12.58
C VAL A 400 -2.97 -0.34 -13.37
N LYS A 401 -4.19 -0.89 -13.43
CA LYS A 401 -5.34 -0.21 -14.04
C LYS A 401 -5.63 1.15 -13.38
N GLY A 402 -5.53 1.22 -12.05
CA GLY A 402 -5.62 2.47 -11.29
C GLY A 402 -4.59 3.51 -11.73
N ILE A 403 -3.31 3.11 -11.83
CA ILE A 403 -2.21 3.98 -12.29
C ILE A 403 -2.42 4.46 -13.73
N THR A 404 -2.73 3.54 -14.63
CA THR A 404 -2.98 3.84 -16.05
C THR A 404 -4.20 4.73 -16.25
N SER A 405 -5.22 4.63 -15.39
CA SER A 405 -6.45 5.43 -15.49
C SER A 405 -6.26 6.91 -15.13
N VAL A 406 -5.19 7.27 -14.41
CA VAL A 406 -4.86 8.66 -14.06
C VAL A 406 -4.24 9.34 -15.29
N ASN A 407 -4.67 10.58 -15.56
CA ASN A 407 -3.99 11.42 -16.55
C ASN A 407 -2.80 12.11 -15.86
N TRP A 408 -1.58 11.66 -16.13
CA TRP A 408 -0.38 12.16 -15.47
C TRP A 408 0.25 13.39 -16.13
N LYS A 409 -0.14 13.73 -17.37
CA LYS A 409 0.36 14.92 -18.09
C LYS A 409 0.20 16.22 -17.29
N PRO A 410 -0.97 16.52 -16.67
CA PRO A 410 -1.13 17.71 -15.83
C PRO A 410 -0.28 17.70 -14.56
N TYR A 411 0.27 16.55 -14.17
CA TYR A 411 1.16 16.40 -13.02
C TYR A 411 2.64 16.44 -13.40
N GLY A 412 2.98 16.66 -14.68
CA GLY A 412 4.36 16.81 -15.15
C GLY A 412 5.01 15.53 -15.68
N LEU A 413 4.28 14.40 -15.80
CA LEU A 413 4.80 13.17 -16.40
C LEU A 413 4.27 12.97 -17.81
N ARG A 414 5.13 12.50 -18.72
CA ARG A 414 4.74 12.07 -20.06
C ARG A 414 3.97 10.76 -19.96
N GLN A 415 2.98 10.55 -20.82
CA GLN A 415 2.16 9.34 -20.81
C GLN A 415 1.48 9.14 -22.17
N ALA A 416 1.60 7.95 -22.77
CA ALA A 416 0.81 7.56 -23.93
C ALA A 416 -0.59 7.07 -23.50
N ARG A 417 -1.58 7.16 -24.39
CA ARG A 417 -2.97 6.85 -24.04
C ARG A 417 -3.11 5.40 -23.60
N GLY A 418 -3.61 5.17 -22.37
CA GLY A 418 -3.82 3.82 -21.84
C GLY A 418 -2.55 3.08 -21.43
N SER A 419 -1.43 3.79 -21.29
CA SER A 419 -0.14 3.23 -20.82
C SER A 419 0.25 3.78 -19.44
N LEU A 420 1.27 3.18 -18.83
CA LEU A 420 1.91 3.74 -17.64
C LEU A 420 2.61 5.07 -17.99
N PRO A 421 2.73 5.99 -17.04
CA PRO A 421 3.54 7.19 -17.25
C PRO A 421 5.02 6.85 -17.43
N TYR A 422 5.73 7.75 -18.10
CA TYR A 422 7.17 7.70 -18.32
C TYR A 422 7.89 8.63 -17.33
N GLY A 423 9.09 8.22 -16.93
CA GLY A 423 9.98 8.98 -16.09
C GLY A 423 10.63 8.15 -14.98
N PRO A 424 11.67 8.69 -14.31
CA PRO A 424 12.51 7.99 -13.34
C PRO A 424 11.85 7.79 -11.97
N TYR A 425 10.53 7.64 -11.93
CA TYR A 425 9.75 7.51 -10.71
C TYR A 425 9.43 6.06 -10.38
N ILE A 426 9.25 5.79 -9.09
CA ILE A 426 8.74 4.56 -8.54
C ILE A 426 7.37 4.87 -7.93
N VAL A 427 6.34 4.15 -8.37
CA VAL A 427 4.98 4.22 -7.81
C VAL A 427 4.72 2.96 -7.01
N ALA A 428 4.69 3.09 -5.68
CA ALA A 428 4.30 2.03 -4.77
C ALA A 428 2.82 2.22 -4.35
N VAL A 429 2.01 1.18 -4.50
CA VAL A 429 0.61 1.18 -4.04
C VAL A 429 0.38 -0.03 -3.14
N SER A 430 -0.04 0.23 -1.92
CA SER A 430 -0.45 -0.77 -0.93
C SER A 430 -1.96 -0.80 -0.79
N LEU A 431 -2.52 -1.99 -0.99
CA LEU A 431 -3.92 -2.31 -0.79
C LEU A 431 -4.05 -3.23 0.41
N VAL A 432 -4.84 -2.83 1.42
CA VAL A 432 -5.11 -3.68 2.58
C VAL A 432 -6.61 -3.90 2.74
N SER A 433 -7.02 -5.16 2.83
CA SER A 433 -8.40 -5.58 3.09
C SER A 433 -8.46 -7.00 3.67
N PRO A 434 -9.42 -7.32 4.56
CA PRO A 434 -9.64 -8.68 5.02
C PRO A 434 -10.13 -9.62 3.90
N PHE A 435 -10.71 -9.06 2.82
CA PHE A 435 -11.41 -9.82 1.79
C PHE A 435 -10.95 -9.46 0.37
N ILE A 436 -9.63 -9.40 0.13
CA ILE A 436 -9.08 -9.15 -1.20
C ILE A 436 -9.52 -10.27 -2.16
N LYS A 437 -10.06 -9.88 -3.32
CA LYS A 437 -10.34 -10.82 -4.43
C LYS A 437 -9.10 -10.90 -5.30
N PHE A 438 -8.51 -12.09 -5.38
CA PHE A 438 -7.44 -12.39 -6.32
C PHE A 438 -8.02 -13.14 -7.53
N LYS A 439 -7.42 -12.94 -8.71
CA LYS A 439 -7.81 -13.66 -9.93
C LYS A 439 -7.30 -15.10 -9.95
N ASN A 440 -6.13 -15.33 -9.36
CA ASN A 440 -5.45 -16.62 -9.31
C ASN A 440 -5.21 -17.07 -7.87
N ALA A 441 -5.06 -18.37 -7.67
CA ALA A 441 -4.76 -18.95 -6.36
C ALA A 441 -3.35 -18.59 -5.86
N SER A 442 -2.43 -18.24 -6.76
CA SER A 442 -1.10 -17.70 -6.43
C SER A 442 -1.12 -16.29 -5.84
N LYS A 443 -2.28 -15.59 -5.85
CA LYS A 443 -2.48 -14.26 -5.24
C LYS A 443 -1.59 -13.14 -5.79
N GLU A 444 -1.19 -13.21 -7.05
CA GLU A 444 -0.30 -12.21 -7.67
C GLU A 444 -1.08 -11.05 -8.32
N THR A 445 -2.37 -11.26 -8.59
CA THR A 445 -3.22 -10.28 -9.29
C THR A 445 -4.48 -9.99 -8.50
N VAL A 446 -4.61 -8.74 -8.04
CA VAL A 446 -5.85 -8.23 -7.46
C VAL A 446 -6.87 -8.00 -8.56
N ASP A 447 -8.08 -8.50 -8.34
CA ASP A 447 -9.21 -8.33 -9.25
C ASP A 447 -9.66 -6.87 -9.33
N ALA A 448 -10.04 -6.44 -10.53
CA ALA A 448 -10.27 -5.04 -10.84
C ALA A 448 -11.75 -4.72 -10.86
N SER A 449 -12.32 -4.44 -9.68
CA SER A 449 -13.66 -3.85 -9.58
C SER A 449 -13.62 -2.34 -9.78
N ASP A 450 -14.71 -1.79 -10.31
CA ASP A 450 -14.79 -0.36 -10.66
C ASP A 450 -14.65 0.54 -9.43
N GLU A 451 -15.28 0.17 -8.30
CA GLU A 451 -15.17 0.93 -7.05
C GLU A 451 -13.74 0.94 -6.49
N LEU A 452 -13.05 -0.21 -6.56
CA LEU A 452 -11.67 -0.33 -6.09
C LEU A 452 -10.72 0.47 -6.97
N VAL A 453 -10.83 0.36 -8.30
CA VAL A 453 -10.00 1.09 -9.25
C VAL A 453 -10.19 2.60 -9.09
N GLU A 454 -11.42 3.07 -8.89
CA GLU A 454 -11.71 4.48 -8.68
C GLU A 454 -11.13 5.00 -7.35
N GLU A 455 -11.14 4.22 -6.27
CA GLU A 455 -10.51 4.63 -5.01
C GLU A 455 -8.97 4.65 -5.12
N ILE A 456 -8.36 3.67 -5.81
CA ILE A 456 -6.92 3.67 -6.12
C ILE A 456 -6.57 4.92 -6.95
N ARG A 457 -7.35 5.20 -8.00
CA ARG A 457 -7.19 6.38 -8.86
C ARG A 457 -7.25 7.68 -8.06
N ARG A 458 -8.20 7.82 -7.12
CA ARG A 458 -8.30 9.00 -6.24
C ARG A 458 -7.09 9.17 -5.33
N ALA A 459 -6.52 8.09 -4.81
CA ALA A 459 -5.28 8.13 -4.04
C ALA A 459 -4.11 8.63 -4.90
N LEU A 460 -3.96 8.06 -6.10
CA LEU A 460 -2.91 8.42 -7.04
C LEU A 460 -3.03 9.87 -7.54
N MET A 461 -4.24 10.38 -7.81
CA MET A 461 -4.44 11.78 -8.17
C MET A 461 -3.96 12.75 -7.08
N GLN A 462 -4.17 12.41 -5.81
CA GLN A 462 -3.68 13.22 -4.69
C GLN A 462 -2.15 13.18 -4.57
N ALA A 463 -1.55 12.02 -4.84
CA ALA A 463 -0.09 11.88 -4.90
C ALA A 463 0.48 12.66 -6.11
N GLY A 464 -0.15 12.57 -7.28
CA GLY A 464 0.20 13.33 -8.49
C GLY A 464 0.12 14.84 -8.30
N GLN A 465 -0.86 15.36 -7.55
CA GLN A 465 -0.92 16.78 -7.19
C GLN A 465 0.26 17.25 -6.30
N ARG A 466 0.85 16.36 -5.51
CA ARG A 466 2.07 16.67 -4.74
C ARG A 466 3.29 16.66 -5.65
N LEU A 467 3.41 15.64 -6.50
CA LEU A 467 4.48 15.54 -7.50
C LEU A 467 4.50 16.74 -8.44
N GLY A 468 3.35 17.09 -9.03
CA GLY A 468 3.27 18.22 -9.96
C GLY A 468 3.50 19.59 -9.31
N ARG A 469 3.47 19.71 -7.97
CA ARG A 469 3.94 20.93 -7.28
C ARG A 469 5.45 20.96 -7.14
N HIS A 470 6.06 19.81 -6.89
CA HIS A 470 7.51 19.67 -6.81
C HIS A 470 8.16 19.87 -8.18
N LEU A 471 7.68 19.19 -9.24
CA LEU A 471 8.19 19.35 -10.60
C LEU A 471 8.11 20.78 -11.13
N ARG A 472 7.00 21.50 -10.84
CA ARG A 472 6.88 22.91 -11.22
C ARG A 472 7.87 23.82 -10.50
N ARG A 473 8.27 23.43 -9.29
CA ARG A 473 9.28 24.15 -8.52
C ARG A 473 10.67 23.88 -9.10
N GLU A 474 11.03 22.62 -9.33
CA GLU A 474 12.29 22.25 -9.98
C GLU A 474 12.44 22.93 -11.34
N HIS A 475 11.39 22.94 -12.17
CA HIS A 475 11.41 23.61 -13.46
C HIS A 475 11.56 25.13 -13.34
N LYS A 476 11.01 25.76 -12.28
CA LYS A 476 11.20 27.19 -12.03
C LYS A 476 12.65 27.48 -11.60
N GLU A 477 13.24 26.62 -10.77
CA GLU A 477 14.64 26.70 -10.33
C GLU A 477 15.58 26.57 -11.54
N ALA A 478 15.38 25.56 -12.39
CA ALA A 478 16.18 25.35 -13.60
C ALA A 478 16.10 26.51 -14.61
N ILE A 479 14.90 27.10 -14.81
CA ILE A 479 14.78 28.30 -15.66
C ILE A 479 15.57 29.47 -15.08
N LEU A 480 15.54 29.64 -13.75
CA LEU A 480 16.23 30.73 -13.08
C LEU A 480 17.75 30.55 -13.20
N GLU A 481 18.24 29.34 -12.96
CA GLU A 481 19.66 28.98 -13.11
C GLU A 481 20.15 29.19 -14.54
N ASN A 482 19.42 28.69 -15.55
CA ASN A 482 19.76 28.91 -16.95
C ASN A 482 19.80 30.41 -17.32
N LYS A 483 18.90 31.22 -16.75
CA LYS A 483 18.94 32.67 -16.94
C LYS A 483 20.17 33.30 -16.30
N ILE A 484 20.56 32.88 -15.10
CA ILE A 484 21.78 33.38 -14.44
C ILE A 484 23.01 33.01 -15.26
N GLN A 485 23.15 31.75 -15.65
CA GLN A 485 24.28 31.28 -16.47
C GLN A 485 24.37 32.06 -17.80
N HIS A 486 23.22 32.31 -18.43
CA HIS A 486 23.16 33.11 -19.65
C HIS A 486 23.56 34.57 -19.39
N ILE A 487 23.12 35.19 -18.30
CA ILE A 487 23.55 36.54 -17.93
C ILE A 487 25.06 36.58 -17.68
N GLU A 488 25.63 35.62 -16.96
CA GLU A 488 27.06 35.55 -16.66
C GLU A 488 27.92 35.35 -17.92
N SER A 489 27.43 34.58 -18.89
CA SER A 489 28.16 34.34 -20.15
C SER A 489 28.09 35.54 -21.11
N PHE A 490 26.94 36.20 -21.22
CA PHE A 490 26.72 37.26 -22.21
C PHE A 490 27.06 38.67 -21.71
N ALA A 491 26.96 38.93 -20.40
CA ALA A 491 27.23 40.25 -19.84
C ALA A 491 28.67 40.73 -20.10
N PRO A 492 29.73 39.90 -19.96
CA PRO A 492 31.09 40.32 -20.27
C PRO A 492 31.27 40.68 -21.75
N ILE A 493 30.75 39.84 -22.65
CA ILE A 493 30.86 40.00 -24.11
C ILE A 493 30.21 41.32 -24.56
N LEU A 494 29.01 41.60 -24.03
CA LEU A 494 28.28 42.83 -24.35
C LEU A 494 29.03 44.08 -23.87
N VAL A 495 29.54 44.04 -22.64
CA VAL A 495 30.28 45.17 -22.05
C VAL A 495 31.58 45.41 -22.80
N GLU A 496 32.31 44.36 -23.16
CA GLU A 496 33.55 44.45 -23.93
C GLU A 496 33.31 45.03 -25.33
N GLY A 497 32.27 44.59 -26.03
CA GLY A 497 31.88 45.16 -27.33
C GLY A 497 31.52 46.64 -27.24
N LEU A 498 30.77 47.05 -26.21
CA LEU A 498 30.39 48.45 -26.00
C LEU A 498 31.59 49.34 -25.65
N VAL A 499 32.52 48.85 -24.83
CA VAL A 499 33.75 49.58 -24.49
C VAL A 499 34.63 49.75 -25.73
N ARG A 500 34.72 48.73 -26.58
CA ARG A 500 35.45 48.81 -27.86
C ARG A 500 34.86 49.86 -28.81
N ILE A 501 33.53 49.94 -28.92
CA ILE A 501 32.85 50.92 -29.80
C ILE A 501 33.00 52.35 -29.27
N THR A 502 32.98 52.53 -27.95
CA THR A 502 32.96 53.85 -27.31
C THR A 502 34.33 54.34 -26.85
N GLU A 503 35.39 53.56 -27.07
CA GLU A 503 36.78 53.83 -26.64
C GLU A 503 36.86 54.25 -25.15
N SER A 504 36.06 53.61 -24.31
CA SER A 504 35.92 53.97 -22.90
C SER A 504 37.06 53.42 -22.03
N ASP A 505 37.31 54.08 -20.90
CA ASP A 505 38.28 53.67 -19.88
C ASP A 505 37.84 52.42 -19.08
N GLU A 506 38.82 51.69 -18.54
CA GLU A 506 38.57 50.43 -17.84
C GLU A 506 37.72 50.59 -16.55
N SER A 507 37.77 51.77 -15.92
CA SER A 507 36.87 52.14 -14.81
C SER A 507 35.40 52.23 -15.24
N ARG A 508 35.12 52.59 -16.49
CA ARG A 508 33.76 52.66 -17.05
C ARG A 508 33.26 51.29 -17.48
N LYS A 509 34.15 50.38 -17.91
CA LYS A 509 33.87 48.96 -18.14
C LYS A 509 33.36 48.27 -16.87
N ASP A 510 34.06 48.41 -15.76
CA ASP A 510 33.67 47.81 -14.48
C ASP A 510 32.35 48.35 -13.95
N ARG A 511 32.11 49.66 -14.11
CA ARG A 511 30.84 50.30 -13.75
C ARG A 511 29.69 49.81 -14.64
N ALA A 512 29.92 49.67 -15.94
CA ALA A 512 28.94 49.14 -16.88
C ALA A 512 28.61 47.67 -16.57
N HIS A 513 29.60 46.84 -16.28
CA HIS A 513 29.41 45.44 -15.90
C HIS A 513 28.61 45.30 -14.60
N LYS A 514 28.99 46.03 -13.53
CA LYS A 514 28.24 46.06 -12.26
C LYS A 514 26.82 46.62 -12.44
N GLY A 515 26.65 47.64 -13.29
CA GLY A 515 25.35 48.22 -13.63
C GLY A 515 24.44 47.23 -14.35
N LEU A 516 24.98 46.52 -15.35
CA LEU A 516 24.27 45.54 -16.15
C LEU A 516 23.85 44.32 -15.31
N LEU A 517 24.75 43.77 -14.51
CA LEU A 517 24.45 42.71 -13.54
C LEU A 517 23.38 43.14 -12.52
N LYS A 518 23.39 44.41 -12.10
CA LYS A 518 22.38 44.94 -11.18
C LYS A 518 21.00 45.10 -11.85
N ILE A 519 20.95 45.39 -13.15
CA ILE A 519 19.69 45.53 -13.91
C ILE A 519 19.12 44.16 -14.21
N LEU A 520 19.91 43.27 -14.81
CA LEU A 520 19.53 41.89 -15.15
C LEU A 520 19.25 41.06 -13.89
N GLY A 521 19.95 41.36 -12.79
CA GLY A 521 19.76 40.75 -11.49
C GLY A 521 18.49 41.16 -10.75
N ARG A 522 17.72 42.16 -11.21
CA ARG A 522 16.45 42.54 -10.54
C ARG A 522 15.37 41.48 -10.72
N GLU A 523 15.24 40.96 -11.94
CA GLU A 523 14.24 39.93 -12.26
C GLU A 523 14.60 38.59 -11.62
N THR A 524 15.89 38.24 -11.57
CA THR A 524 16.36 37.02 -10.88
C THR A 524 16.14 37.13 -9.36
N ARG A 525 16.47 38.27 -8.75
CA ARG A 525 16.23 38.51 -7.31
C ARG A 525 14.75 38.53 -6.92
N GLU A 526 13.86 39.01 -7.77
CA GLU A 526 12.41 38.94 -7.53
C GLU A 526 11.92 37.48 -7.60
N ALA A 527 12.40 36.73 -8.60
CA ALA A 527 12.09 35.32 -8.75
C ALA A 527 12.62 34.45 -7.60
N GLU A 528 13.84 34.75 -7.11
CA GLU A 528 14.46 34.15 -5.91
C GLU A 528 13.63 34.41 -4.65
N LYS A 529 13.24 35.68 -4.41
CA LYS A 529 12.38 36.03 -3.26
C LYS A 529 11.04 35.31 -3.29
N ASP A 530 10.42 35.22 -4.46
CA ASP A 530 9.18 34.46 -4.63
C ASP A 530 9.36 32.97 -4.34
N LEU A 531 10.52 32.43 -4.70
CA LEU A 531 10.87 31.04 -4.45
C LEU A 531 11.09 30.81 -2.96
N GLU A 532 11.86 31.68 -2.30
CA GLU A 532 12.09 31.68 -0.86
C GLU A 532 10.77 31.77 -0.08
N VAL A 533 9.86 32.68 -0.44
CA VAL A 533 8.53 32.78 0.18
C VAL A 533 7.70 31.49 -0.01
N ALA A 534 7.83 30.82 -1.15
CA ALA A 534 7.17 29.55 -1.42
C ALA A 534 7.77 28.40 -0.59
N GLU A 535 9.10 28.35 -0.45
CA GLU A 535 9.79 27.41 0.44
C GLU A 535 9.34 27.60 1.88
N ASP A 536 9.24 28.85 2.31
CA ASP A 536 8.98 29.20 3.69
C ASP A 536 7.53 28.84 4.08
N LYS A 537 6.58 29.04 3.16
CA LYS A 537 5.20 28.51 3.27
C LYS A 537 5.18 26.99 3.30
N LEU A 538 5.99 26.32 2.49
CA LEU A 538 6.08 24.87 2.44
C LEU A 538 6.68 24.30 3.73
N LYS A 539 7.79 24.86 4.22
CA LYS A 539 8.43 24.53 5.51
C LYS A 539 7.45 24.73 6.66
N LYS A 540 6.69 25.83 6.69
CA LYS A 540 5.61 26.05 7.68
C LYS A 540 4.50 24.99 7.58
N HIS A 541 4.08 24.61 6.38
CA HIS A 541 3.08 23.58 6.16
C HIS A 541 3.57 22.19 6.58
N LEU A 542 4.81 21.84 6.23
CA LEU A 542 5.49 20.62 6.66
C LEU A 542 5.68 20.58 8.18
N LYS A 543 6.15 21.66 8.81
CA LYS A 543 6.28 21.78 10.27
C LYS A 543 4.93 21.66 10.99
N SER A 544 3.85 22.21 10.43
CA SER A 544 2.49 22.03 10.97
C SER A 544 1.98 20.59 10.86
N ARG A 545 2.37 19.88 9.79
CA ARG A 545 2.04 18.47 9.55
C ARG A 545 2.90 17.57 10.44
N ARG A 546 4.19 17.87 10.62
CA ARG A 546 5.12 17.24 11.56
C ARG A 546 4.62 17.35 13.00
N LYS A 547 4.11 18.52 13.41
CA LYS A 547 3.45 18.71 14.71
C LYS A 547 2.16 17.90 14.89
N ARG A 548 1.48 17.53 13.80
CA ARG A 548 0.30 16.64 13.83
C ARG A 548 0.70 15.15 13.85
N LEU A 549 1.91 14.83 13.41
CA LEU A 549 2.50 13.48 13.34
C LEU A 549 3.48 13.27 14.51
N GLY A 550 3.07 13.57 15.76
CA GLY A 550 3.97 13.69 16.90
C GLY A 550 4.97 12.53 17.10
N HIS A 551 6.10 12.86 17.75
CA HIS A 551 7.25 12.02 18.16
C HIS A 551 8.45 11.85 17.20
N VAL A 552 8.45 12.48 16.01
CA VAL A 552 9.58 12.39 15.04
C VAL A 552 10.58 13.55 15.15
N ALA A 553 10.28 14.60 15.92
CA ALA A 553 11.06 15.84 15.88
C ALA A 553 12.45 15.79 16.54
N LEU A 554 12.72 14.83 17.43
CA LEU A 554 13.96 14.80 18.21
C LEU A 554 15.16 14.15 17.50
N MET A 555 14.93 13.34 16.46
CA MET A 555 16.05 12.71 15.72
C MET A 555 16.61 13.64 14.64
N LEU A 556 15.76 14.40 13.95
CA LEU A 556 16.20 15.30 12.87
C LEU A 556 16.87 16.60 13.37
N GLU A 557 16.72 16.93 14.66
CA GLU A 557 17.49 18.03 15.28
C GLU A 557 18.95 17.63 15.58
N LYS A 558 19.28 16.33 15.64
CA LYS A 558 20.67 15.89 15.83
C LYS A 558 21.47 15.94 14.53
N ASP A 559 20.85 15.59 13.41
CA ASP A 559 21.52 15.59 12.11
C ASP A 559 21.72 17.01 11.56
N GLU A 560 20.73 17.90 11.73
CA GLU A 560 20.85 19.33 11.36
C GLU A 560 21.89 20.09 12.24
N ALA A 561 22.16 19.62 13.47
CA ALA A 561 23.17 20.21 14.34
C ALA A 561 24.60 19.71 14.02
N LEU A 562 24.73 18.48 13.52
CA LEU A 562 26.00 17.91 13.07
C LEU A 562 26.46 18.53 11.73
N GLU A 563 25.54 18.70 10.77
CA GLU A 563 25.85 19.38 9.50
C GLU A 563 26.15 20.88 9.66
N ALA A 564 25.61 21.53 10.69
CA ALA A 564 25.94 22.92 11.01
C ALA A 564 27.35 23.07 11.62
N SER A 565 27.80 22.07 12.40
CA SER A 565 29.16 22.07 12.98
C SER A 565 30.26 21.72 11.98
N GLU A 566 29.95 20.97 10.93
CA GLU A 566 30.93 20.63 9.88
C GLU A 566 31.13 21.79 8.88
N LYS A 567 30.16 22.71 8.76
CA LYS A 567 30.26 23.88 7.87
C LYS A 567 30.95 25.09 8.49
N GLU A 568 31.10 25.16 9.82
CA GLU A 568 31.86 26.23 10.49
C GLU A 568 33.35 25.94 10.62
N ASN A 569 33.80 24.69 10.42
CA ASN A 569 35.22 24.30 10.54
C ASN A 569 35.98 24.23 9.19
N GLY A 570 35.36 24.61 8.08
CA GLY A 570 35.95 24.52 6.73
C GLY A 570 36.69 25.76 6.23
N GLU A 571 36.77 26.84 7.02
CA GLU A 571 37.42 28.10 6.64
C GLU A 571 38.44 28.56 7.70
N ALA A 572 39.53 27.80 7.87
CA ALA A 572 40.80 28.31 8.37
C ALA A 572 41.88 27.23 8.25
N GLU A 573 42.57 27.14 7.11
CA GLU A 573 43.92 26.57 7.08
C GLU A 573 44.67 27.05 5.82
N SER A 574 45.48 28.09 6.00
CA SER A 574 46.71 28.31 5.25
C SER A 574 47.73 28.93 6.20
N GLY A 575 48.85 28.24 6.41
CA GLY A 575 49.96 28.71 7.25
C GLY A 575 50.76 27.57 7.87
N GLU A 576 52.03 27.52 7.51
CA GLU A 576 53.01 26.45 7.73
C GLU A 576 53.44 26.20 9.20
N LEU A 577 53.81 24.94 9.45
CA LEU A 577 54.93 24.39 10.24
C LEU A 577 55.62 25.29 11.29
N ASP A 578 55.66 24.83 12.56
CA ASP A 578 56.90 24.61 13.33
C ASP A 578 56.64 23.71 14.56
N ASP A 579 57.71 23.01 14.93
CA ASP A 579 57.93 21.93 15.87
C ASP A 579 58.13 22.41 17.33
N SER A 580 58.23 21.44 18.24
CA SER A 580 58.89 21.48 19.56
C SER A 580 58.08 21.60 20.87
N LEU A 581 58.24 20.53 21.67
CA LEU A 581 58.49 20.47 23.12
C LEU A 581 57.33 20.32 24.16
N GLU A 582 57.31 19.10 24.69
CA GLU A 582 57.11 18.59 26.06
C GLU A 582 56.68 19.49 27.26
N ASP A 583 55.76 18.86 28.02
CA ASP A 583 55.65 18.69 29.48
C ASP A 583 54.99 19.72 30.43
N SER A 584 54.08 19.14 31.20
CA SER A 584 53.79 19.39 32.62
C SER A 584 52.75 20.42 33.09
N THR A 585 51.85 19.85 33.89
CA THR A 585 51.27 20.36 35.14
C THR A 585 49.83 20.88 35.20
N GLN A 586 49.11 20.19 36.07
CA GLN A 586 47.84 20.50 36.67
C GLN A 586 47.92 21.80 37.48
N ALA A 587 47.49 22.92 36.91
CA ALA A 587 47.26 24.13 37.71
C ALA A 587 46.20 25.06 37.12
N ASP A 588 45.10 24.54 36.55
CA ASP A 588 43.96 25.42 36.21
C ASP A 588 42.56 24.80 36.35
N ARG A 589 42.48 23.66 37.05
CA ARG A 589 41.21 22.99 37.37
C ARG A 589 40.42 23.59 38.53
N VAL A 590 40.82 24.75 39.08
CA VAL A 590 40.16 25.37 40.24
C VAL A 590 39.44 26.70 39.94
N LYS A 591 39.61 27.32 38.76
CA LYS A 591 38.93 28.59 38.42
C LYS A 591 37.69 28.50 37.50
N LYS A 592 37.39 27.35 36.89
CA LYS A 592 36.16 27.16 36.05
C LYS A 592 34.94 26.55 36.77
N LYS A 593 35.03 26.23 38.07
CA LYS A 593 33.90 25.73 38.89
C LYS A 593 33.16 26.81 39.70
N LYS A 594 33.56 28.09 39.63
CA LYS A 594 32.89 29.21 40.35
C LYS A 594 32.01 30.14 39.49
N SER A 595 31.97 29.98 38.16
CA SER A 595 31.10 30.80 37.27
C SER A 595 29.78 30.11 36.86
N ALA A 596 29.68 28.78 36.99
CA ALA A 596 28.47 28.01 36.65
C ALA A 596 27.40 28.02 37.76
N LYS A 597 27.76 28.34 39.02
CA LYS A 597 26.83 28.33 40.16
C LYS A 597 26.13 29.68 40.41
N LYS A 598 26.47 30.74 39.66
CA LYS A 598 25.89 32.10 39.79
C LYS A 598 24.85 32.46 38.72
N LYS A 599 24.68 31.66 37.66
CA LYS A 599 23.63 31.84 36.63
C LYS A 599 22.38 30.97 36.86
N ALA A 600 22.47 29.88 37.61
CA ALA A 600 21.32 29.03 37.95
C ALA A 600 20.38 29.64 39.01
N ALA A 601 20.89 30.52 39.89
CA ALA A 601 20.09 31.16 40.95
C ALA A 601 19.28 32.38 40.48
N LYS A 602 19.61 32.98 39.31
CA LYS A 602 18.92 34.18 38.78
C LYS A 602 17.75 33.85 37.83
N ALA A 603 17.65 32.60 37.37
CA ALA A 603 16.55 32.09 36.54
C ALA A 603 15.37 31.53 37.36
N ALA A 604 15.60 31.11 38.60
CA ALA A 604 14.55 30.61 39.49
C ALA A 604 13.70 31.73 40.14
N LYS A 605 14.25 32.94 40.33
CA LYS A 605 13.55 34.07 40.96
C LYS A 605 12.61 34.85 40.02
N LYS A 606 12.77 34.73 38.69
CA LYS A 606 11.83 35.31 37.69
C LYS A 606 10.62 34.43 37.35
N ARG A 607 10.56 33.21 37.90
CA ARG A 607 9.47 32.24 37.62
C ARG A 607 8.41 32.16 38.73
N ALA A 608 8.61 32.85 39.86
CA ALA A 608 7.72 32.80 41.03
C ALA A 608 6.75 34.00 41.15
N GLU A 609 6.92 35.09 40.40
CA GLU A 609 6.10 36.32 40.57
C GLU A 609 4.96 36.52 39.55
N LYS A 610 4.75 35.57 38.63
CA LYS A 610 3.69 35.66 37.59
C LYS A 610 2.48 34.74 37.79
N LYS A 611 2.22 34.33 39.04
CA LYS A 611 1.01 33.56 39.41
C LYS A 611 0.28 34.22 40.58
N LYS A 612 -0.51 35.27 40.31
CA LYS A 612 -1.67 35.70 41.13
C LYS A 612 -2.57 36.65 40.29
N ALA A 613 -3.72 36.12 39.81
CA ALA A 613 -4.92 36.79 39.25
C ALA A 613 -4.79 37.70 37.98
N PRO A 614 -5.79 37.78 37.06
CA PRO A 614 -7.21 37.92 37.40
C PRO A 614 -8.22 37.03 36.65
N LYS A 615 -9.14 36.47 37.44
CA LYS A 615 -10.40 35.78 37.08
C LYS A 615 -11.48 36.70 36.45
N LYS A 616 -11.19 37.95 36.04
CA LYS A 616 -12.19 38.86 35.43
C LYS A 616 -12.26 38.82 33.88
N ALA A 617 -11.33 38.14 33.21
CA ALA A 617 -11.33 38.02 31.73
C ALA A 617 -12.11 36.80 31.17
N ALA A 618 -12.48 35.84 32.03
CA ALA A 618 -13.14 34.60 31.61
C ALA A 618 -14.66 34.74 31.41
N LYS A 619 -15.35 35.62 32.17
CA LYS A 619 -16.81 35.85 32.02
C LYS A 619 -17.18 36.66 30.76
N LYS A 620 -16.34 37.61 30.30
CA LYS A 620 -16.57 38.39 29.05
C LYS A 620 -16.28 37.60 27.76
N LYS A 621 -15.38 36.61 27.78
CA LYS A 621 -15.10 35.74 26.61
C LYS A 621 -16.15 34.63 26.40
N ALA A 622 -16.87 34.23 27.45
CA ALA A 622 -17.96 33.25 27.36
C ALA A 622 -19.19 33.85 26.66
N ALA A 623 -19.62 35.06 27.03
CA ALA A 623 -20.78 35.74 26.43
C ALA A 623 -20.59 36.10 24.93
N LYS A 624 -19.36 36.48 24.53
CA LYS A 624 -19.04 36.81 23.12
C LYS A 624 -18.99 35.57 22.21
N LYS A 625 -18.71 34.37 22.75
CA LYS A 625 -18.73 33.09 22.01
C LYS A 625 -20.15 32.57 21.78
N THR A 626 -21.10 32.81 22.69
CA THR A 626 -22.52 32.41 22.53
C THR A 626 -23.24 33.27 21.50
N ALA A 627 -22.97 34.59 21.46
CA ALA A 627 -23.52 35.49 20.44
C ALA A 627 -23.00 35.18 19.02
N LYS A 628 -21.70 34.88 18.87
CA LYS A 628 -21.10 34.50 17.57
C LYS A 628 -21.63 33.15 17.06
N LYS A 629 -21.90 32.17 17.93
CA LYS A 629 -22.52 30.88 17.56
C LYS A 629 -23.98 31.03 17.09
N LYS A 630 -24.79 31.91 17.71
CA LYS A 630 -26.16 32.18 17.25
C LYS A 630 -26.19 32.88 15.88
N ALA A 631 -25.30 33.84 15.64
CA ALA A 631 -25.21 34.55 14.34
C ALA A 631 -24.74 33.64 13.19
N VAL A 632 -23.81 32.72 13.45
CA VAL A 632 -23.34 31.74 12.45
C VAL A 632 -24.41 30.69 12.13
N LYS A 633 -25.20 30.23 13.12
CA LYS A 633 -26.35 29.34 12.87
C LYS A 633 -27.46 30.02 12.04
N LYS A 634 -27.77 31.30 12.29
CA LYS A 634 -28.76 32.07 11.49
C LYS A 634 -28.30 32.29 10.04
N LYS A 635 -27.01 32.59 9.81
CA LYS A 635 -26.43 32.71 8.45
C LYS A 635 -26.36 31.37 7.71
N ALA A 636 -26.09 30.27 8.43
CA ALA A 636 -26.12 28.93 7.84
C ALA A 636 -27.54 28.54 7.41
N ALA A 637 -28.55 28.73 8.26
CA ALA A 637 -29.95 28.45 7.93
C ALA A 637 -30.46 29.25 6.71
N LYS A 638 -30.10 30.54 6.61
CA LYS A 638 -30.47 31.40 5.47
C LYS A 638 -29.79 30.96 4.16
N LYS A 639 -28.53 30.48 4.21
CA LYS A 639 -27.83 29.89 3.04
C LYS A 639 -28.45 28.56 2.60
N THR A 640 -28.90 27.71 3.54
CA THR A 640 -29.52 26.42 3.22
C THR A 640 -30.92 26.61 2.60
N ALA A 641 -31.69 27.59 3.07
CA ALA A 641 -32.98 27.96 2.47
C ALA A 641 -32.82 28.51 1.04
N LYS A 642 -31.82 29.39 0.81
CA LYS A 642 -31.52 29.94 -0.53
C LYS A 642 -31.06 28.84 -1.51
N LYS A 643 -30.24 27.88 -1.06
CA LYS A 643 -29.83 26.71 -1.87
C LYS A 643 -31.01 25.77 -2.20
N LYS A 644 -31.95 25.55 -1.27
CA LYS A 644 -33.17 24.76 -1.53
C LYS A 644 -34.09 25.46 -2.55
N ALA A 645 -34.24 26.78 -2.48
CA ALA A 645 -35.04 27.54 -3.45
C ALA A 645 -34.45 27.50 -4.87
N VAL A 646 -33.11 27.61 -5.01
CA VAL A 646 -32.41 27.52 -6.30
C VAL A 646 -32.51 26.11 -6.89
N LYS A 647 -32.36 25.05 -6.08
CA LYS A 647 -32.58 23.66 -6.54
C LYS A 647 -34.03 23.41 -6.98
N LYS A 648 -35.03 23.97 -6.29
CA LYS A 648 -36.45 23.82 -6.65
C LYS A 648 -36.78 24.54 -7.98
N LYS A 649 -36.18 25.73 -8.23
CA LYS A 649 -36.27 26.43 -9.53
C LYS A 649 -35.56 25.67 -10.66
N ALA A 650 -34.38 25.09 -10.40
CA ALA A 650 -33.66 24.29 -11.39
C ALA A 650 -34.42 22.99 -11.76
N ALA A 651 -34.99 22.29 -10.78
CA ALA A 651 -35.80 21.09 -11.03
C ALA A 651 -37.08 21.40 -11.84
N LYS A 652 -37.72 22.54 -11.62
CA LYS A 652 -38.90 22.99 -12.38
C LYS A 652 -38.55 23.37 -13.83
N LYS A 653 -37.32 23.83 -14.10
CA LYS A 653 -36.81 24.16 -15.46
C LYS A 653 -36.42 22.90 -16.26
N VAL A 654 -35.96 21.85 -15.58
CA VAL A 654 -35.62 20.55 -16.21
C VAL A 654 -36.88 19.72 -16.51
N SER A 655 -37.94 19.83 -15.69
CA SER A 655 -39.20 19.14 -15.96
C SER A 655 -39.97 19.74 -17.14
N THR A 656 -39.91 21.07 -17.32
CA THR A 656 -40.52 21.75 -18.47
C THR A 656 -39.76 21.49 -19.78
N SER A 657 -38.42 21.37 -19.75
CA SER A 657 -37.63 21.00 -20.93
C SER A 657 -37.84 19.53 -21.34
N LYS A 658 -37.98 18.60 -20.38
CA LYS A 658 -38.36 17.21 -20.66
C LYS A 658 -39.77 17.09 -21.25
N LYS A 659 -40.75 17.86 -20.78
CA LYS A 659 -42.11 17.87 -21.35
C LYS A 659 -42.13 18.38 -22.79
N THR A 660 -41.37 19.42 -23.12
CA THR A 660 -41.26 19.95 -24.49
C THR A 660 -40.51 19.01 -25.42
N ALA A 661 -39.45 18.33 -24.95
CA ALA A 661 -38.75 17.31 -25.72
C ALA A 661 -39.63 16.09 -26.02
N LYS A 662 -40.44 15.63 -25.05
CA LYS A 662 -41.39 14.51 -25.25
C LYS A 662 -42.50 14.86 -26.26
N LYS A 663 -42.99 16.11 -26.24
CA LYS A 663 -43.99 16.62 -27.21
C LYS A 663 -43.40 16.72 -28.64
N LYS A 664 -42.15 17.17 -28.79
CA LYS A 664 -41.44 17.17 -30.09
C LYS A 664 -41.18 15.75 -30.61
N ALA A 665 -40.82 14.80 -29.75
CA ALA A 665 -40.62 13.40 -30.14
C ALA A 665 -41.92 12.71 -30.58
N ALA A 666 -43.05 13.00 -29.91
CA ALA A 666 -44.37 12.51 -30.30
C ALA A 666 -44.81 13.06 -31.67
N LYS A 667 -44.59 14.36 -31.93
CA LYS A 667 -44.89 14.99 -33.22
C LYS A 667 -44.01 14.43 -34.36
N LYS A 668 -42.74 14.10 -34.08
CA LYS A 668 -41.85 13.42 -35.05
C LYS A 668 -42.33 12.00 -35.38
N LYS A 669 -42.81 11.24 -34.38
CA LYS A 669 -43.36 9.89 -34.59
C LYS A 669 -44.66 9.92 -35.40
N SER A 670 -45.57 10.87 -35.16
CA SER A 670 -46.80 10.99 -35.96
C SER A 670 -46.52 11.37 -37.41
N THR A 671 -45.57 12.28 -37.68
CA THR A 671 -45.16 12.60 -39.07
C THR A 671 -44.49 11.43 -39.79
N LYS A 672 -43.75 10.57 -39.07
CA LYS A 672 -43.12 9.38 -39.65
C LYS A 672 -44.15 8.28 -39.95
N ALA A 673 -45.18 8.16 -39.11
CA ALA A 673 -46.32 7.28 -39.37
C ALA A 673 -47.11 7.75 -40.60
N ALA A 674 -47.45 9.04 -40.70
CA ALA A 674 -48.16 9.60 -41.86
C ALA A 674 -47.41 9.40 -43.20
N LYS A 675 -46.08 9.61 -43.21
CA LYS A 675 -45.25 9.31 -44.40
C LYS A 675 -45.24 7.83 -44.76
N LYS A 676 -45.30 6.91 -43.78
CA LYS A 676 -45.35 5.46 -44.03
C LYS A 676 -46.71 5.04 -44.62
N THR A 677 -47.80 5.65 -44.15
CA THR A 677 -49.15 5.42 -44.69
C THR A 677 -49.31 5.98 -46.10
N ALA A 678 -48.76 7.17 -46.38
CA ALA A 678 -48.73 7.75 -47.73
C ALA A 678 -47.91 6.90 -48.71
N LYS A 679 -46.75 6.36 -48.28
CA LYS A 679 -45.92 5.48 -49.11
C LYS A 679 -46.62 4.14 -49.40
N LYS A 680 -47.37 3.58 -48.44
CA LYS A 680 -48.20 2.38 -48.67
C LYS A 680 -49.36 2.65 -49.64
N ARG A 681 -50.04 3.80 -49.56
CA ARG A 681 -51.08 4.19 -50.52
C ARG A 681 -50.51 4.39 -51.94
N ALA A 682 -49.33 5.00 -52.07
CA ALA A 682 -48.67 5.18 -53.37
C ALA A 682 -48.25 3.85 -54.02
N ILE A 683 -47.80 2.87 -53.22
CA ILE A 683 -47.46 1.53 -53.71
C ILE A 683 -48.72 0.76 -54.13
N LYS A 684 -49.83 0.88 -53.38
CA LYS A 684 -51.11 0.24 -53.70
C LYS A 684 -51.74 0.82 -54.98
N ASN A 685 -51.63 2.13 -55.21
CA ASN A 685 -52.10 2.75 -56.47
C ASN A 685 -51.22 2.40 -57.67
N LYS A 686 -49.90 2.18 -57.48
CA LYS A 686 -49.02 1.69 -58.55
C LYS A 686 -49.26 0.21 -58.89
N SER A 687 -49.70 -0.62 -57.94
CA SER A 687 -50.08 -2.02 -58.24
C SER A 687 -51.44 -2.16 -58.94
N VAL A 688 -52.37 -1.20 -58.73
CA VAL A 688 -53.69 -1.20 -59.41
C VAL A 688 -53.59 -0.66 -60.84
N LYS A 689 -52.66 0.26 -61.14
CA LYS A 689 -52.35 0.72 -62.51
C LYS A 689 -51.52 -0.25 -63.36
N LYS A 690 -51.04 -1.35 -62.80
CA LYS A 690 -50.25 -2.38 -63.51
C LYS A 690 -51.03 -3.68 -63.75
N LYS A 691 -52.33 -3.70 -63.38
CA LYS A 691 -53.29 -4.82 -63.54
C LYS A 691 -54.59 -4.36 -64.22
N ARG A 692 -54.53 -3.26 -64.96
CA ARG A 692 -55.58 -2.75 -65.84
C ARG A 692 -54.97 -2.45 -67.19
#